data_AF-A0AA43CN07-F1
#
_entry.id   AF-A0AA43CN07-F1
#
_cell.length_a   1.000
_cell.length_b   1.000
_cell.length_c   1.000
_cell.angle_alpha   90.00
_cell.angle_beta   90.00
_cell.angle_gamma   90.00
#
_symmetry.space_group_name_H-M   'P 1'
#
loop_
_entity.id
_entity.type
_entity.pdbx_description
1 polymer ?
#
loop_
_entity_poly.entity_id
_entity_poly.type
_entity_poly.pdbx_seq_one_letter_code
_entity_poly.pdbx_strand_id
1 'polypeptide(L)'
;MYDGYNDTRPARNFNDDPWDISRGGGDGARCRSVALKRSLWLVWLALGVGVLLLAWSAQVLAQSAPPRPPDIEKGRGKPTARDRIKVKLKDDAGELAQDYLVLLDQLKTLTADYSTYYSDFQQVHAEELEKKMRKLSHRLNDSAYFRDFTTLTYDLTRLQYELRLQEEKLAKLHKNSHARGVHSGESADPRLRKITRTLRREIEMLHDQFEDDIGERMRVSAAKSAIVQQYIRAAVVSMGADGGVEKRAFVLGKGDQVGHTPIVLEIDLGNFPDLDAVLENCEQIEIHSIIEPPQPSDVYEFPQLTVYAPQFEAPPIRLEDKRTAFRHSSGEAGLSLQFIDSTRINSAATPVYVVNPMGTLEVEGWNRPWISVDAKVELSAVSAEKAEALAERVDVRIHNRSNAVYVELVLPQLTDPRTSILSTTIEIKAPRDNSLSCSNSHGRLVVRDFDNDVKINADHCDIKLSTVDGKVEVVNSMGYLTVSDVSGRLELRNTYGALTVTGCNGDMTIENDLASIDIKDCSGEAQVRNSGRVDVYEFIGDLRIDNDNGAVMVQNLEGSLEVTNSLQPVVVENIRGRAGLQNERGTIQVDQIDGPLSANNNYGSISAVSLSGPLRLVNTNGLIDLVVDEDIIGRSSIIADNGTIKLRLDESSDVLLTVEMIGGAIKSAFSTPVQQTDSSSTTRLELGRMAASLDVSGYGTDIVISTPR
;
A
#
# COMPACT_ATOMS: atom_id res chain seq x y z
N MET A 1 32.46 -21.85 54.17
CA MET A 1 33.77 -21.98 54.86
C MET A 1 34.81 -21.84 53.77
N TYR A 2 35.42 -20.65 53.61
CA TYR A 2 36.67 -20.21 54.30
C TYR A 2 37.82 -21.20 54.00
N ASP A 3 39.02 -20.87 53.55
CA ASP A 3 39.80 -19.66 53.21
C ASP A 3 41.06 -20.26 52.48
N GLY A 4 41.80 -19.64 51.56
CA GLY A 4 42.51 -18.37 51.67
C GLY A 4 44.01 -18.58 51.99
N TYR A 5 44.89 -17.81 51.32
CA TYR A 5 46.31 -17.47 51.65
C TYR A 5 47.46 -18.43 51.24
N ASN A 6 48.63 -18.00 50.74
CA ASN A 6 49.15 -16.68 50.34
C ASN A 6 50.49 -16.80 49.58
N ASP A 7 50.84 -15.72 48.87
CA ASP A 7 52.12 -15.34 48.27
C ASP A 7 53.38 -15.46 49.17
N THR A 8 54.57 -15.63 48.57
CA THR A 8 55.65 -14.61 48.48
C THR A 8 57.01 -15.15 47.93
N ARG A 9 57.74 -14.25 47.23
CA ARG A 9 59.07 -14.33 46.55
C ARG A 9 60.27 -14.47 47.57
N PRO A 10 61.60 -14.29 47.27
CA PRO A 10 62.34 -13.88 46.04
C PRO A 10 63.80 -14.45 45.79
N ALA A 11 64.39 -14.04 44.64
CA ALA A 11 65.79 -13.60 44.37
C ALA A 11 67.03 -14.52 44.56
N ARG A 12 67.85 -14.73 43.50
CA ARG A 12 69.12 -14.00 43.17
C ARG A 12 70.07 -14.76 42.18
N ASN A 13 70.71 -13.95 41.33
CA ASN A 13 71.89 -14.14 40.44
C ASN A 13 73.09 -14.94 41.00
N PHE A 14 73.95 -15.50 40.13
CA PHE A 14 75.31 -14.98 39.78
C PHE A 14 76.08 -15.83 38.72
N ASN A 15 76.66 -15.11 37.75
CA ASN A 15 77.83 -15.27 36.83
C ASN A 15 78.47 -16.63 36.45
N ASP A 16 78.89 -16.75 35.17
CA ASP A 16 80.30 -16.56 34.71
C ASP A 16 80.43 -16.70 33.14
N ASP A 17 81.17 -15.78 32.50
CA ASP A 17 81.68 -15.80 31.09
C ASP A 17 83.14 -16.40 31.06
N PRO A 18 84.10 -16.21 30.09
CA PRO A 18 84.16 -15.78 28.65
C PRO A 18 85.20 -16.54 27.72
N TRP A 19 85.45 -15.99 26.50
CA TRP A 19 86.59 -16.09 25.52
C TRP A 19 86.46 -17.12 24.34
N ASP A 20 86.86 -16.91 23.07
CA ASP A 20 87.67 -15.90 22.34
C ASP A 20 87.44 -15.98 20.79
N ILE A 21 88.15 -15.13 20.02
CA ILE A 21 87.94 -14.63 18.65
C ILE A 21 88.76 -15.36 17.53
N SER A 22 88.28 -15.36 16.26
CA SER A 22 89.01 -14.94 15.02
C SER A 22 88.91 -15.81 13.71
N ARG A 23 88.55 -15.09 12.62
CA ARG A 23 89.03 -15.07 11.20
C ARG A 23 88.90 -16.24 10.18
N GLY A 24 88.40 -15.84 8.98
CA GLY A 24 88.69 -16.35 7.61
C GLY A 24 87.70 -17.41 7.11
N GLY A 25 87.02 -17.35 5.95
CA GLY A 25 87.19 -16.65 4.68
C GLY A 25 87.00 -17.67 3.55
N GLY A 26 86.05 -17.49 2.62
CA GLY A 26 85.93 -18.34 1.42
C GLY A 26 84.50 -18.51 0.88
N ASP A 27 84.29 -18.02 -0.35
CA ASP A 27 83.04 -17.88 -1.09
C ASP A 27 82.30 -19.18 -1.45
N GLY A 28 80.99 -19.05 -1.69
CA GLY A 28 80.14 -20.10 -2.25
C GLY A 28 78.72 -19.65 -2.54
N ALA A 29 78.56 -18.71 -3.47
CA ALA A 29 77.28 -18.21 -3.94
C ALA A 29 76.39 -19.32 -4.55
N ARG A 30 75.16 -19.45 -4.02
CA ARG A 30 73.89 -19.79 -4.71
C ARG A 30 72.91 -20.40 -3.70
N CYS A 31 72.25 -19.57 -2.90
CA CYS A 31 70.98 -19.90 -2.23
C CYS A 31 70.40 -18.69 -1.46
N ARG A 32 70.12 -17.58 -2.14
CA ARG A 32 69.38 -16.45 -1.55
C ARG A 32 68.51 -15.75 -2.60
N SER A 33 67.36 -16.34 -2.92
CA SER A 33 66.25 -15.60 -3.54
C SER A 33 64.85 -16.12 -3.17
N VAL A 34 64.74 -17.20 -2.38
CA VAL A 34 63.45 -17.75 -1.94
C VAL A 34 63.14 -17.44 -0.46
N ALA A 35 64.14 -17.04 0.33
CA ALA A 35 63.96 -16.71 1.75
C ALA A 35 63.48 -15.27 2.02
N LEU A 36 63.62 -14.34 1.07
CA LEU A 36 63.21 -12.94 1.27
C LEU A 36 61.75 -12.63 0.90
N LYS A 37 61.09 -13.51 0.13
CA LYS A 37 59.65 -13.35 -0.22
C LYS A 37 58.70 -13.97 0.79
N ARG A 38 59.15 -14.96 1.58
CA ARG A 38 58.35 -15.56 2.66
C ARG A 38 58.37 -14.73 3.96
N SER A 39 59.42 -13.96 4.21
CA SER A 39 59.49 -13.05 5.36
C SER A 39 58.60 -11.80 5.18
N LEU A 40 58.51 -11.25 3.96
CA LEU A 40 57.58 -10.15 3.69
C LEU A 40 56.11 -10.58 3.81
N TRP A 41 55.76 -11.80 3.37
CA TRP A 41 54.37 -12.27 3.43
C TRP A 41 53.90 -12.49 4.88
N LEU A 42 54.77 -13.01 5.75
CA LEU A 42 54.49 -13.14 7.19
C LEU A 42 54.43 -11.78 7.90
N VAL A 43 55.22 -10.79 7.48
CA VAL A 43 55.15 -9.43 8.02
C VAL A 43 53.87 -8.71 7.59
N TRP A 44 53.40 -8.92 6.35
CA TRP A 44 52.11 -8.39 5.88
C TRP A 44 50.91 -9.10 6.52
N LEU A 45 51.00 -10.39 6.82
CA LEU A 45 49.94 -11.13 7.50
C LEU A 45 49.89 -10.77 9.00
N ALA A 46 51.04 -10.52 9.64
CA ALA A 46 51.12 -9.99 11.00
C ALA A 46 50.64 -8.53 11.10
N LEU A 47 50.94 -7.69 10.10
CA LEU A 47 50.40 -6.32 10.02
C LEU A 47 48.88 -6.32 9.72
N GLY A 48 48.39 -7.21 8.87
CA GLY A 48 46.96 -7.34 8.56
C GLY A 48 46.14 -7.83 9.75
N VAL A 49 46.63 -8.84 10.49
CA VAL A 49 46.00 -9.33 11.72
C VAL A 49 46.13 -8.30 12.85
N GLY A 50 47.23 -7.55 12.90
CA GLY A 50 47.40 -6.41 13.82
C GLY A 50 46.43 -5.27 13.55
N VAL A 51 46.19 -4.93 12.28
CA VAL A 51 45.20 -3.90 11.87
C VAL A 51 43.77 -4.38 12.11
N LEU A 52 43.47 -5.67 11.91
CA LEU A 52 42.17 -6.26 12.24
C LEU A 52 41.94 -6.34 13.76
N LEU A 53 42.94 -6.64 14.57
CA LEU A 53 42.85 -6.61 16.04
C LEU A 53 42.82 -5.18 16.60
N LEU A 54 43.46 -4.22 15.93
CA LEU A 54 43.33 -2.79 16.26
C LEU A 54 41.98 -2.22 15.82
N ALA A 55 41.42 -2.67 14.69
CA ALA A 55 40.07 -2.30 14.26
C ALA A 55 38.99 -2.95 15.15
N TRP A 56 39.19 -4.20 15.54
CA TRP A 56 38.27 -4.90 16.45
C TRP A 56 38.36 -4.36 17.88
N SER A 57 39.55 -4.00 18.37
CA SER A 57 39.68 -3.30 19.65
C SER A 57 39.21 -1.84 19.59
N ALA A 58 39.34 -1.14 18.46
CA ALA A 58 38.74 0.19 18.26
C ALA A 58 37.20 0.12 18.21
N GLN A 59 36.62 -0.94 17.66
CA GLN A 59 35.17 -1.13 17.59
C GLN A 59 34.56 -1.60 18.93
N VAL A 60 35.35 -2.30 19.76
CA VAL A 60 34.97 -2.68 21.14
C VAL A 60 35.22 -1.55 22.15
N LEU A 61 36.24 -0.70 21.94
CA LEU A 61 36.49 0.51 22.75
C LEU A 61 35.59 1.70 22.35
N ALA A 62 35.05 1.73 21.12
CA ALA A 62 34.02 2.69 20.72
C ALA A 62 32.64 2.39 21.35
N GLN A 63 32.42 1.16 21.86
CA GLN A 63 31.18 0.77 22.55
C GLN A 63 31.23 0.92 24.08
N SER A 64 32.34 1.45 24.64
CA SER A 64 32.51 1.58 26.09
C SER A 64 33.21 2.87 26.54
N ALA A 65 33.15 3.95 25.75
CA ALA A 65 33.58 5.27 26.18
C ALA A 65 32.38 6.11 26.70
N PRO A 66 32.41 6.63 27.94
CA PRO A 66 31.40 7.56 28.43
C PRO A 66 31.48 8.88 27.67
N PRO A 67 30.35 9.57 27.42
CA PRO A 67 30.36 10.80 26.65
C PRO A 67 31.13 11.91 27.39
N ARG A 68 31.88 12.72 26.63
CA ARG A 68 32.42 14.00 27.10
C ARG A 68 31.26 14.88 27.63
N PRO A 69 31.46 15.66 28.69
CA PRO A 69 30.43 16.57 29.17
C PRO A 69 30.14 17.61 28.08
N PRO A 70 28.87 17.88 27.76
CA PRO A 70 28.51 19.01 26.92
C PRO A 70 28.78 20.30 27.70
N ASP A 71 29.19 21.33 26.97
CA ASP A 71 29.13 22.71 27.44
C ASP A 71 27.74 23.01 28.00
N ILE A 72 27.73 23.82 29.05
CA ILE A 72 26.53 24.24 29.77
C ILE A 72 25.65 25.08 28.83
N GLU A 73 24.71 24.44 28.15
CA GLU A 73 23.47 25.07 27.70
C GLU A 73 22.33 24.57 28.59
N LYS A 74 21.79 25.50 29.38
CA LYS A 74 20.62 25.29 30.23
C LYS A 74 19.38 25.11 29.36
N GLY A 75 18.61 24.03 29.61
CA GLY A 75 17.18 23.99 29.33
C GLY A 75 16.72 22.94 28.30
N ARG A 76 15.70 22.16 28.71
CA ARG A 76 14.84 21.23 27.94
C ARG A 76 15.38 19.79 27.73
N GLY A 77 14.98 18.90 28.64
CA GLY A 77 15.16 17.45 28.52
C GLY A 77 14.29 16.82 27.44
N LYS A 78 14.85 15.90 26.63
CA LYS A 78 14.11 15.11 25.63
C LYS A 78 13.29 14.00 26.32
N PRO A 79 12.02 13.76 25.92
CA PRO A 79 11.17 12.73 26.54
C PRO A 79 11.71 11.32 26.25
N THR A 80 11.74 10.46 27.27
CA THR A 80 12.26 9.09 27.19
C THR A 80 11.34 8.18 26.35
N ALA A 81 11.83 7.04 25.85
CA ALA A 81 11.04 6.10 25.06
C ALA A 81 9.78 5.61 25.80
N ARG A 82 9.82 5.48 27.13
CA ARG A 82 8.65 5.17 27.96
C ARG A 82 7.62 6.30 27.98
N ASP A 83 8.08 7.55 27.96
CA ASP A 83 7.18 8.72 27.89
C ASP A 83 6.55 8.85 26.50
N ARG A 84 7.31 8.55 25.43
CA ARG A 84 6.78 8.51 24.06
C ARG A 84 5.71 7.43 23.88
N ILE A 85 5.92 6.25 24.49
CA ILE A 85 4.93 5.16 24.47
C ILE A 85 3.70 5.52 25.31
N LYS A 86 3.87 6.16 26.48
CA LYS A 86 2.76 6.65 27.29
C LYS A 86 1.94 7.74 26.62
N VAL A 87 2.58 8.67 25.91
CA VAL A 87 1.91 9.73 25.13
C VAL A 87 1.13 9.11 23.97
N LYS A 88 1.76 8.22 23.17
CA LYS A 88 1.03 7.49 22.12
C LYS A 88 -0.14 6.66 22.66
N LEU A 89 0.02 6.00 23.81
CA LEU A 89 -1.08 5.26 24.46
C LEU A 89 -2.21 6.15 24.95
N LYS A 90 -1.92 7.41 25.30
CA LYS A 90 -2.89 8.42 25.73
C LYS A 90 -3.69 8.92 24.53
N ASP A 91 -3.00 9.16 23.41
CA ASP A 91 -3.59 9.67 22.17
C ASP A 91 -4.44 8.58 21.50
N ASP A 92 -3.92 7.35 21.34
CA ASP A 92 -4.66 6.19 20.82
C ASP A 92 -5.95 5.89 21.63
N ALA A 93 -5.89 6.04 22.96
CA ALA A 93 -7.03 5.79 23.84
C ALA A 93 -8.08 6.91 23.77
N GLY A 94 -7.65 8.15 23.51
CA GLY A 94 -8.53 9.29 23.27
C GLY A 94 -9.29 9.14 21.95
N GLU A 95 -8.58 8.80 20.88
CA GLU A 95 -9.18 8.52 19.56
C GLU A 95 -10.21 7.38 19.65
N LEU A 96 -9.84 6.25 20.25
CA LEU A 96 -10.75 5.10 20.37
C LEU A 96 -11.98 5.40 21.26
N ALA A 97 -11.81 6.24 22.30
CA ALA A 97 -12.94 6.71 23.11
C ALA A 97 -13.88 7.62 22.30
N GLN A 98 -13.33 8.46 21.43
CA GLN A 98 -14.09 9.38 20.60
C GLN A 98 -14.86 8.64 19.50
N ASP A 99 -14.22 7.65 18.86
CA ASP A 99 -14.87 6.76 17.88
C ASP A 99 -16.06 6.02 18.51
N TYR A 100 -15.91 5.52 19.74
CA TYR A 100 -17.00 4.86 20.46
C TYR A 100 -18.15 5.82 20.83
N LEU A 101 -17.84 7.07 21.20
CA LEU A 101 -18.86 8.08 21.49
C LEU A 101 -19.66 8.47 20.25
N VAL A 102 -19.00 8.60 19.10
CA VAL A 102 -19.67 8.87 17.81
C VAL A 102 -20.64 7.76 17.46
N LEU A 103 -20.25 6.50 17.65
CA LEU A 103 -21.12 5.34 17.38
C LEU A 103 -22.34 5.31 18.30
N LEU A 104 -22.17 5.62 19.60
CA LEU A 104 -23.29 5.72 20.55
C LEU A 104 -24.28 6.83 20.16
N ASP A 105 -23.78 7.95 19.65
CA ASP A 105 -24.61 9.06 19.18
C ASP A 105 -25.39 8.70 17.89
N GLN A 106 -24.74 7.98 16.97
CA GLN A 106 -25.40 7.43 15.77
C GLN A 106 -26.53 6.46 16.14
N LEU A 107 -26.29 5.53 17.08
CA LEU A 107 -27.34 4.62 17.58
C LEU A 107 -28.48 5.35 18.27
N LYS A 108 -28.18 6.42 19.02
CA LYS A 108 -29.19 7.25 19.67
C LYS A 108 -30.08 7.95 18.65
N THR A 109 -29.49 8.53 17.62
CA THR A 109 -30.21 9.18 16.52
C THR A 109 -31.08 8.18 15.76
N LEU A 110 -30.49 7.04 15.37
CA LEU A 110 -31.19 5.96 14.68
C LEU A 110 -32.41 5.47 15.48
N THR A 111 -32.25 5.24 16.78
CA THR A 111 -33.34 4.70 17.62
C THR A 111 -34.46 5.70 17.87
N ALA A 112 -34.15 7.00 17.89
CA ALA A 112 -35.14 8.07 17.97
C ALA A 112 -35.96 8.16 16.67
N ASP A 113 -35.31 8.16 15.52
CA ASP A 113 -35.94 8.27 14.20
C ASP A 113 -36.90 7.09 13.95
N TYR A 114 -36.43 5.87 14.19
CA TYR A 114 -37.27 4.68 13.98
C TYR A 114 -38.39 4.53 15.01
N SER A 115 -38.23 5.04 16.24
CA SER A 115 -39.36 5.10 17.18
C SER A 115 -40.49 6.00 16.64
N THR A 116 -40.12 7.12 16.00
CA THR A 116 -41.08 8.04 15.36
C THR A 116 -41.74 7.35 14.17
N TYR A 117 -40.97 6.68 13.31
CA TYR A 117 -41.53 5.94 12.17
C TYR A 117 -42.49 4.83 12.57
N TYR A 118 -42.25 4.11 13.67
CA TYR A 118 -43.16 3.06 14.13
C TYR A 118 -44.45 3.62 14.77
N SER A 119 -44.39 4.81 15.37
CA SER A 119 -45.56 5.46 15.98
C SER A 119 -46.64 5.91 14.97
N ASP A 120 -46.26 6.08 13.71
CA ASP A 120 -47.19 6.42 12.61
C ASP A 120 -48.07 5.23 12.16
N PHE A 121 -47.77 4.00 12.60
CA PHE A 121 -48.51 2.80 12.21
C PHE A 121 -49.46 2.34 13.32
N GLN A 122 -50.77 2.30 13.06
CA GLN A 122 -51.80 1.77 13.97
C GLN A 122 -51.85 0.22 14.01
N GLN A 123 -50.71 -0.46 13.96
CA GLN A 123 -50.63 -1.93 13.99
C GLN A 123 -49.96 -2.43 15.28
N VAL A 124 -50.52 -3.48 15.90
CA VAL A 124 -50.00 -4.10 17.15
C VAL A 124 -48.51 -4.51 17.02
N HIS A 125 -48.07 -4.90 15.83
CA HIS A 125 -46.67 -5.28 15.57
C HIS A 125 -45.73 -4.06 15.52
N ALA A 126 -46.22 -2.88 15.13
CA ALA A 126 -45.46 -1.64 15.13
C ALA A 126 -45.28 -1.12 16.57
N GLU A 127 -46.31 -1.23 17.42
CA GLU A 127 -46.23 -0.89 18.85
C GLU A 127 -45.19 -1.75 19.60
N GLU A 128 -45.09 -3.05 19.26
CA GLU A 128 -44.06 -3.94 19.86
C GLU A 128 -42.64 -3.50 19.47
N LEU A 129 -42.43 -3.07 18.23
CA LEU A 129 -41.14 -2.58 17.72
C LEU A 129 -40.80 -1.20 18.30
N GLU A 130 -41.77 -0.29 18.37
CA GLU A 130 -41.63 1.02 19.00
C GLU A 130 -41.22 0.89 20.47
N LYS A 131 -41.87 -0.01 21.22
CA LYS A 131 -41.53 -0.26 22.64
C LYS A 131 -40.11 -0.76 22.82
N LYS A 132 -39.59 -1.56 21.88
CA LYS A 132 -38.20 -2.04 21.88
C LYS A 132 -37.22 -0.92 21.56
N MET A 133 -37.51 -0.10 20.55
CA MET A 133 -36.67 1.07 20.20
C MET A 133 -36.64 2.09 21.35
N ARG A 134 -37.78 2.36 21.98
CA ARG A 134 -37.86 3.26 23.15
C ARG A 134 -37.09 2.71 24.35
N LYS A 135 -37.12 1.39 24.58
CA LYS A 135 -36.32 0.74 25.63
C LYS A 135 -34.81 0.87 25.38
N LEU A 136 -34.37 0.70 24.13
CA LEU A 136 -32.97 0.83 23.76
C LEU A 136 -32.51 2.31 23.81
N SER A 137 -33.34 3.24 23.32
CA SER A 137 -33.12 4.69 23.45
C SER A 137 -33.02 5.14 24.91
N HIS A 138 -33.88 4.62 25.79
CA HIS A 138 -33.80 4.90 27.23
C HIS A 138 -32.48 4.40 27.83
N ARG A 139 -32.01 3.20 27.47
CA ARG A 139 -30.72 2.67 27.94
C ARG A 139 -29.51 3.43 27.37
N LEU A 140 -29.61 3.93 26.14
CA LEU A 140 -28.60 4.83 25.54
C LEU A 140 -28.55 6.17 26.29
N ASN A 141 -29.71 6.74 26.65
CA ASN A 141 -29.79 7.99 27.41
C ASN A 141 -29.34 7.85 28.88
N ASP A 142 -29.64 6.72 29.51
CA ASP A 142 -29.21 6.42 30.89
C ASP A 142 -27.72 6.08 31.01
N SER A 143 -26.98 6.22 29.90
CA SER A 143 -25.56 5.92 29.82
C SER A 143 -25.20 4.47 30.18
N ALA A 144 -26.13 3.52 30.04
CA ALA A 144 -25.92 2.13 30.44
C ALA A 144 -24.78 1.45 29.65
N TYR A 145 -24.62 1.81 28.38
CA TYR A 145 -23.62 1.27 27.47
C TYR A 145 -22.23 1.93 27.58
N PHE A 146 -22.11 2.99 28.38
CA PHE A 146 -20.83 3.67 28.61
C PHE A 146 -19.95 2.94 29.62
N ARG A 147 -20.53 2.06 30.46
CA ARG A 147 -19.82 1.36 31.54
C ARG A 147 -19.30 -0.02 31.13
N ASP A 148 -19.91 -0.64 30.12
CA ASP A 148 -19.58 -2.00 29.69
C ASP A 148 -19.96 -2.22 28.21
N PHE A 149 -18.97 -2.20 27.33
CA PHE A 149 -19.17 -2.37 25.88
C PHE A 149 -19.67 -3.77 25.50
N THR A 150 -19.37 -4.80 26.31
CA THR A 150 -19.83 -6.17 26.02
C THR A 150 -21.36 -6.28 26.13
N THR A 151 -21.98 -5.45 26.96
CA THR A 151 -23.44 -5.36 27.06
C THR A 151 -24.07 -4.72 25.83
N LEU A 152 -23.36 -3.79 25.17
CA LEU A 152 -23.82 -3.18 23.92
C LEU A 152 -23.79 -4.20 22.79
N THR A 153 -22.68 -4.93 22.63
CA THR A 153 -22.56 -6.02 21.63
C THR A 153 -23.69 -7.02 21.82
N TYR A 154 -23.90 -7.50 23.05
CA TYR A 154 -24.94 -8.47 23.36
C TYR A 154 -26.35 -7.95 23.03
N ASP A 155 -26.66 -6.70 23.39
CA ASP A 155 -27.97 -6.12 23.13
C ASP A 155 -28.21 -5.85 21.64
N LEU A 156 -27.19 -5.45 20.88
CA LEU A 156 -27.26 -5.26 19.43
C LEU A 156 -27.48 -6.59 18.70
N THR A 157 -26.70 -7.63 19.02
CA THR A 157 -26.88 -8.97 18.44
C THR A 157 -28.27 -9.52 18.75
N ARG A 158 -28.75 -9.31 19.99
CA ARG A 158 -30.11 -9.71 20.38
C ARG A 158 -31.17 -8.95 19.60
N LEU A 159 -31.01 -7.63 19.43
CA LEU A 159 -31.94 -6.79 18.70
C LEU A 159 -32.01 -7.19 17.22
N GLN A 160 -30.87 -7.48 16.58
CA GLN A 160 -30.80 -7.99 15.20
C GLN A 160 -31.58 -9.30 15.04
N TYR A 161 -31.40 -10.24 15.96
CA TYR A 161 -32.14 -11.50 15.97
C TYR A 161 -33.67 -11.27 16.10
N GLU A 162 -34.08 -10.37 16.99
CA GLU A 162 -35.49 -10.05 17.18
C GLU A 162 -36.10 -9.32 15.98
N LEU A 163 -35.36 -8.41 15.32
CA LEU A 163 -35.78 -7.72 14.10
C LEU A 163 -35.95 -8.69 12.93
N ARG A 164 -35.04 -9.66 12.80
CA ARG A 164 -35.14 -10.73 11.80
C ARG A 164 -36.38 -11.60 12.00
N LEU A 165 -36.69 -11.97 13.25
CA LEU A 165 -37.92 -12.72 13.57
C LEU A 165 -39.19 -11.93 13.24
N GLN A 166 -39.21 -10.62 13.49
CA GLN A 166 -40.36 -9.78 13.16
C GLN A 166 -40.49 -9.58 11.63
N GLU A 167 -39.38 -9.43 10.90
CA GLU A 167 -39.38 -9.40 9.43
C GLU A 167 -39.98 -10.69 8.83
N GLU A 168 -39.60 -11.86 9.35
CA GLU A 168 -40.13 -13.15 8.90
C GLU A 168 -41.63 -13.33 9.21
N LYS A 169 -42.09 -12.86 10.38
CA LYS A 169 -43.52 -12.87 10.74
C LYS A 169 -44.32 -11.97 9.81
N LEU A 170 -43.85 -10.73 9.56
CA LEU A 170 -44.47 -9.79 8.62
C LEU A 170 -44.49 -10.34 7.18
N ALA A 171 -43.44 -11.07 6.77
CA ALA A 171 -43.39 -11.73 5.47
C ALA A 171 -44.43 -12.87 5.33
N LYS A 172 -44.66 -13.65 6.40
CA LYS A 172 -45.67 -14.72 6.42
C LYS A 172 -47.10 -14.16 6.41
N LEU A 173 -47.36 -13.10 7.17
CA LEU A 173 -48.65 -12.40 7.18
C LEU A 173 -48.98 -11.80 5.81
N HIS A 174 -48.00 -11.19 5.14
CA HIS A 174 -48.17 -10.67 3.78
C HIS A 174 -48.49 -11.78 2.77
N LYS A 175 -47.77 -12.91 2.79
CA LYS A 175 -48.05 -14.05 1.90
C LYS A 175 -49.43 -14.69 2.12
N ASN A 176 -49.87 -14.80 3.38
CA ASN A 176 -51.15 -15.39 3.72
C ASN A 176 -52.35 -14.49 3.37
N SER A 177 -52.17 -13.15 3.41
CA SER A 177 -53.20 -12.19 2.99
C SER A 177 -53.55 -12.28 1.49
N HIS A 178 -52.54 -12.49 0.63
CA HIS A 178 -52.72 -12.66 -0.81
C HIS A 178 -53.36 -14.00 -1.20
N ALA A 179 -53.21 -15.04 -0.37
CA ALA A 179 -53.71 -16.39 -0.66
C ALA A 179 -55.19 -16.60 -0.27
N ARG A 180 -55.76 -15.78 0.62
CA ARG A 180 -57.12 -16.02 1.19
C ARG A 180 -58.19 -14.99 0.84
N GLY A 181 -57.89 -13.87 0.18
CA GLY A 181 -58.93 -12.92 -0.29
C GLY A 181 -59.89 -12.42 0.80
N VAL A 182 -59.42 -12.25 2.04
CA VAL A 182 -60.27 -11.90 3.19
C VAL A 182 -59.87 -10.52 3.74
N HIS A 183 -60.86 -9.61 3.82
CA HIS A 183 -60.82 -8.35 4.57
C HIS A 183 -60.97 -8.60 6.08
N SER A 184 -60.01 -9.25 6.72
CA SER A 184 -59.87 -9.23 8.19
C SER A 184 -58.71 -8.32 8.55
N GLY A 185 -58.88 -7.46 9.56
CA GLY A 185 -57.97 -6.36 9.95
C GLY A 185 -56.55 -6.72 10.41
N GLU A 186 -56.02 -7.87 10.00
CA GLU A 186 -54.65 -8.35 10.27
C GLU A 186 -53.82 -8.45 8.97
N SER A 187 -53.96 -7.47 8.07
CA SER A 187 -53.07 -7.37 6.91
C SER A 187 -51.84 -6.51 7.26
N ALA A 188 -50.65 -7.11 7.25
CA ALA A 188 -49.39 -6.41 7.51
C ALA A 188 -49.06 -5.46 6.35
N ASP A 189 -48.88 -4.16 6.65
CA ASP A 189 -48.55 -3.16 5.64
C ASP A 189 -47.16 -3.49 5.01
N PRO A 190 -47.04 -3.58 3.67
CA PRO A 190 -45.76 -3.76 3.00
C PRO A 190 -44.69 -2.73 3.41
N ARG A 191 -45.12 -1.53 3.80
CA ARG A 191 -44.24 -0.43 4.25
C ARG A 191 -43.57 -0.75 5.57
N LEU A 192 -44.30 -1.34 6.53
CA LEU A 192 -43.76 -1.72 7.83
C LEU A 192 -42.62 -2.74 7.67
N ARG A 193 -42.82 -3.75 6.81
CA ARG A 193 -41.78 -4.73 6.48
C ARG A 193 -40.54 -4.09 5.85
N LYS A 194 -40.71 -3.11 4.96
CA LYS A 194 -39.59 -2.40 4.32
C LYS A 194 -38.79 -1.59 5.35
N ILE A 195 -39.48 -0.90 6.26
CA ILE A 195 -38.85 -0.11 7.33
C ILE A 195 -38.10 -1.03 8.30
N THR A 196 -38.70 -2.14 8.75
CA THR A 196 -38.04 -3.10 9.65
C THR A 196 -36.81 -3.75 9.01
N ARG A 197 -36.86 -4.04 7.70
CA ARG A 197 -35.71 -4.56 6.96
C ARG A 197 -34.57 -3.53 6.82
N THR A 198 -34.93 -2.26 6.68
CA THR A 198 -33.95 -1.16 6.55
C THR A 198 -33.26 -0.93 7.89
N LEU A 199 -34.03 -0.85 8.98
CA LEU A 199 -33.52 -0.78 10.35
C LEU A 199 -32.58 -1.94 10.68
N ARG A 200 -32.96 -3.17 10.30
CA ARG A 200 -32.10 -4.35 10.52
C ARG A 200 -30.74 -4.19 9.84
N ARG A 201 -30.73 -3.73 8.58
CA ARG A 201 -29.49 -3.53 7.82
C ARG A 201 -28.62 -2.42 8.40
N GLU A 202 -29.22 -1.31 8.83
CA GLU A 202 -28.47 -0.21 9.45
C GLU A 202 -27.86 -0.62 10.80
N ILE A 203 -28.58 -1.40 11.60
CA ILE A 203 -28.05 -1.95 12.85
C ILE A 203 -27.02 -3.07 12.60
N GLU A 204 -27.12 -3.82 11.50
CA GLU A 204 -26.08 -4.76 11.06
C GLU A 204 -24.80 -4.00 10.69
N MET A 205 -24.89 -2.97 9.84
CA MET A 205 -23.72 -2.16 9.45
C MET A 205 -23.04 -1.49 10.65
N LEU A 206 -23.80 -0.90 11.57
CA LEU A 206 -23.23 -0.27 12.78
C LEU A 206 -22.61 -1.29 13.75
N HIS A 207 -23.14 -2.52 13.79
CA HIS A 207 -22.59 -3.58 14.63
C HIS A 207 -21.30 -4.17 14.04
N ASP A 208 -21.25 -4.34 12.72
CA ASP A 208 -20.07 -4.81 12.01
C ASP A 208 -18.95 -3.76 12.11
N GLN A 209 -19.26 -2.49 11.90
CA GLN A 209 -18.33 -1.38 12.14
C GLN A 209 -17.81 -1.36 13.59
N PHE A 210 -18.68 -1.64 14.57
CA PHE A 210 -18.26 -1.72 15.96
C PHE A 210 -17.29 -2.90 16.23
N GLU A 211 -17.57 -4.10 15.71
CA GLU A 211 -16.71 -5.26 15.95
C GLU A 211 -15.37 -5.17 15.20
N ASP A 212 -15.38 -4.72 13.94
CA ASP A 212 -14.18 -4.65 13.08
C ASP A 212 -13.23 -3.53 13.52
N ASP A 213 -13.76 -2.33 13.81
CA ASP A 213 -12.91 -1.17 14.14
C ASP A 213 -12.61 -1.10 15.64
N ILE A 214 -13.63 -1.22 16.50
CA ILE A 214 -13.50 -0.92 17.93
C ILE A 214 -13.27 -2.20 18.73
N GLY A 215 -14.00 -3.27 18.41
CA GLY A 215 -13.93 -4.57 19.09
C GLY A 215 -12.54 -5.19 19.02
N GLU A 216 -11.94 -5.22 17.84
CA GLU A 216 -10.60 -5.79 17.63
C GLU A 216 -9.51 -4.93 18.27
N ARG A 217 -9.55 -3.60 18.10
CA ARG A 217 -8.60 -2.66 18.75
C ARG A 217 -8.68 -2.70 20.28
N MET A 218 -9.85 -2.99 20.85
CA MET A 218 -10.05 -3.16 22.29
C MET A 218 -9.62 -4.54 22.81
N ARG A 219 -9.80 -5.63 22.03
CA ARG A 219 -9.37 -7.00 22.41
C ARG A 219 -7.86 -7.17 22.43
N VAL A 220 -7.14 -6.52 21.51
CA VAL A 220 -5.67 -6.59 21.40
C VAL A 220 -4.95 -5.97 22.62
N SER A 221 -5.63 -5.20 23.49
CA SER A 221 -4.99 -4.63 24.67
C SER A 221 -5.89 -4.53 25.90
N ALA A 222 -5.78 -5.53 26.77
CA ALA A 222 -6.43 -5.54 28.10
C ALA A 222 -6.07 -4.34 28.99
N ALA A 223 -4.94 -3.67 28.75
CA ALA A 223 -4.52 -2.46 29.47
C ALA A 223 -5.08 -1.15 28.88
N LYS A 224 -5.38 -1.10 27.56
CA LYS A 224 -6.00 0.07 26.91
C LYS A 224 -7.46 0.24 27.32
N SER A 225 -8.21 -0.85 27.50
CA SER A 225 -9.61 -0.85 27.96
C SER A 225 -9.81 -0.03 29.25
N ALA A 226 -8.93 -0.17 30.25
CA ALA A 226 -9.04 0.57 31.51
C ALA A 226 -8.76 2.08 31.37
N ILE A 227 -7.83 2.46 30.50
CA ILE A 227 -7.47 3.86 30.22
C ILE A 227 -8.57 4.53 29.40
N VAL A 228 -9.09 3.84 28.37
CA VAL A 228 -10.22 4.28 27.55
C VAL A 228 -11.46 4.50 28.42
N GLN A 229 -11.76 3.57 29.34
CA GLN A 229 -12.85 3.73 30.31
C GLN A 229 -12.65 4.95 31.23
N GLN A 230 -11.41 5.26 31.61
CA GLN A 230 -11.10 6.44 32.41
C GLN A 230 -11.29 7.75 31.61
N TYR A 231 -10.96 7.74 30.31
CA TYR A 231 -11.22 8.85 29.39
C TYR A 231 -12.70 9.09 29.16
N ILE A 232 -13.46 8.03 28.89
CA ILE A 232 -14.91 8.10 28.71
C ILE A 232 -15.55 8.66 29.99
N ARG A 233 -15.10 8.25 31.18
CA ARG A 233 -15.58 8.84 32.45
C ARG A 233 -15.30 10.34 32.55
N ALA A 234 -14.11 10.79 32.14
CA ALA A 234 -13.77 12.22 32.15
C ALA A 234 -14.61 13.03 31.15
N ALA A 235 -14.84 12.48 29.95
CA ALA A 235 -15.67 13.10 28.92
C ALA A 235 -17.17 13.16 29.31
N VAL A 236 -17.69 12.14 30.01
CA VAL A 236 -19.08 12.11 30.49
C VAL A 236 -19.33 13.17 31.55
N VAL A 237 -18.36 13.44 32.44
CA VAL A 237 -18.47 14.53 33.43
C VAL A 237 -18.57 15.90 32.75
N SER A 238 -18.01 16.07 31.54
CA SER A 238 -18.14 17.30 30.76
C SER A 238 -19.42 17.42 29.94
N MET A 239 -20.17 16.33 29.73
CA MET A 239 -21.36 16.30 28.86
C MET A 239 -22.71 16.21 29.61
N GLY A 240 -22.68 16.10 30.94
CA GLY A 240 -23.89 16.03 31.76
C GLY A 240 -24.45 17.40 32.16
N ALA A 241 -25.68 17.67 31.70
CA ALA A 241 -26.70 18.57 32.25
C ALA A 241 -26.70 20.06 31.82
N ASP A 242 -27.73 20.41 31.04
CA ASP A 242 -28.32 21.75 31.04
C ASP A 242 -28.72 22.17 32.46
N GLY A 243 -28.20 23.32 32.90
CA GLY A 243 -28.71 24.08 34.03
C GLY A 243 -27.74 24.20 35.21
N GLY A 244 -26.86 25.20 35.16
CA GLY A 244 -26.11 25.69 36.33
C GLY A 244 -24.61 25.51 36.21
N VAL A 245 -23.92 26.65 36.08
CA VAL A 245 -22.47 26.77 35.97
C VAL A 245 -21.75 26.10 37.14
N GLU A 246 -20.83 25.18 36.82
CA GLU A 246 -19.48 25.14 37.40
C GLU A 246 -18.58 24.25 36.52
N LYS A 247 -17.75 24.90 35.69
CA LYS A 247 -16.72 24.23 34.90
C LYS A 247 -15.61 23.77 35.83
N ARG A 248 -15.66 22.52 36.28
CA ARG A 248 -14.61 21.90 37.10
C ARG A 248 -13.78 20.95 36.24
N ALA A 249 -12.55 21.33 35.92
CA ALA A 249 -11.59 20.43 35.29
C ALA A 249 -10.78 19.71 36.38
N PHE A 250 -10.76 18.37 36.36
CA PHE A 250 -9.91 17.57 37.24
C PHE A 250 -8.67 17.10 36.47
N VAL A 251 -7.50 17.65 36.79
CA VAL A 251 -6.22 17.16 36.25
C VAL A 251 -5.58 16.22 37.27
N LEU A 252 -5.52 14.91 36.96
CA LEU A 252 -4.78 13.92 37.74
C LEU A 252 -3.31 13.91 37.32
N GLY A 253 -2.47 14.66 38.04
CA GLY A 253 -1.01 14.53 37.94
C GLY A 253 -0.51 13.33 38.75
N LYS A 254 0.31 12.45 38.15
CA LYS A 254 1.15 11.50 38.90
C LYS A 254 2.51 12.13 39.14
N GLY A 255 2.80 12.50 40.39
CA GLY A 255 4.16 12.72 40.86
C GLY A 255 4.83 11.38 41.16
N ASP A 256 6.10 11.26 40.78
CA ASP A 256 6.95 10.14 41.19
C ASP A 256 7.31 10.26 42.67
N GLN A 257 6.88 9.27 43.45
CA GLN A 257 7.47 8.65 44.66
C GLN A 257 6.36 8.16 45.61
N VAL A 258 6.67 7.07 46.30
CA VAL A 258 5.75 6.17 47.02
C VAL A 258 5.02 6.88 48.18
N GLY A 259 3.69 6.78 48.21
CA GLY A 259 2.90 6.92 49.45
C GLY A 259 1.99 8.14 49.56
N HIS A 260 0.72 7.93 49.21
CA HIS A 260 -0.51 8.63 49.65
C HIS A 260 -0.90 10.05 49.16
N THR A 261 -2.21 10.09 48.83
CA THR A 261 -3.16 11.19 48.57
C THR A 261 -3.03 12.01 47.27
N PRO A 262 -4.04 12.00 46.38
CA PRO A 262 -4.09 12.90 45.24
C PRO A 262 -4.29 14.33 45.74
N ILE A 263 -3.43 15.25 45.30
CA ILE A 263 -3.65 16.68 45.50
C ILE A 263 -4.70 17.12 44.49
N VAL A 264 -5.85 17.57 44.98
CA VAL A 264 -6.88 18.25 44.19
C VAL A 264 -6.50 19.72 44.17
N LEU A 265 -6.09 20.23 43.01
CA LEU A 265 -5.98 21.68 42.79
C LEU A 265 -7.29 22.17 42.18
N GLU A 266 -8.00 22.99 42.96
CA GLU A 266 -9.20 23.70 42.54
C GLU A 266 -8.75 25.02 41.89
N ILE A 267 -8.94 25.14 40.57
CA ILE A 267 -8.64 26.38 39.84
C ILE A 267 -9.97 26.98 39.41
N ASP A 268 -10.26 28.16 39.94
CA ASP A 268 -11.43 28.96 39.61
C ASP A 268 -11.18 29.74 38.32
N LEU A 269 -11.93 29.42 37.25
CA LEU A 269 -11.78 30.02 35.92
C LEU A 269 -12.71 31.23 35.70
N GLY A 270 -13.21 31.85 36.77
CA GLY A 270 -14.12 33.00 36.69
C GLY A 270 -13.51 34.33 36.22
N ASN A 271 -12.20 34.44 35.96
CA ASN A 271 -11.55 35.76 35.77
C ASN A 271 -10.47 35.86 34.67
N PHE A 272 -10.42 34.95 33.69
CA PHE A 272 -9.39 35.02 32.63
C PHE A 272 -10.03 35.20 31.23
N PRO A 273 -9.78 36.33 30.53
CA PRO A 273 -10.37 36.58 29.20
C PRO A 273 -9.62 35.96 28.02
N ASP A 274 -8.50 35.25 28.19
CA ASP A 274 -7.78 34.66 27.05
C ASP A 274 -6.97 33.42 27.48
N LEU A 275 -7.27 32.27 26.89
CA LEU A 275 -6.65 30.99 27.21
C LEU A 275 -5.29 30.79 26.51
N ASP A 276 -5.08 31.47 25.38
CA ASP A 276 -3.81 31.41 24.64
C ASP A 276 -2.71 32.28 25.28
N ALA A 277 -3.09 33.34 26.01
CA ALA A 277 -2.15 34.23 26.72
C ALA A 277 -1.54 33.62 28.00
N VAL A 278 -2.15 32.56 28.55
CA VAL A 278 -1.64 31.84 29.73
C VAL A 278 -0.60 30.78 29.35
N LEU A 279 -0.66 30.26 28.12
CA LEU A 279 0.28 29.25 27.64
C LEU A 279 1.60 29.83 27.12
N GLU A 280 1.64 31.10 26.72
CA GLU A 280 2.87 31.75 26.23
C GLU A 280 3.74 32.40 27.32
N ASN A 281 3.24 32.58 28.55
CA ASN A 281 3.96 33.34 29.62
C ASN A 281 4.66 32.48 30.69
N CYS A 282 5.07 31.26 30.36
CA CYS A 282 5.89 30.42 31.24
C CYS A 282 7.28 30.13 30.64
N GLU A 283 8.03 31.18 30.28
CA GLU A 283 9.50 31.17 30.33
C GLU A 283 10.04 32.61 30.09
N GLN A 284 10.17 33.35 31.19
CA GLN A 284 10.99 34.57 31.39
C GLN A 284 10.56 35.89 30.72
N ILE A 285 9.95 36.78 31.54
CA ILE A 285 10.06 38.24 31.36
C ILE A 285 10.41 38.86 32.73
N GLU A 286 11.66 39.28 32.88
CA GLU A 286 11.98 40.52 33.60
C GLU A 286 12.18 41.60 32.54
N ILE A 287 11.55 42.77 32.70
CA ILE A 287 12.16 44.11 32.51
C ILE A 287 11.13 45.19 32.90
N HIS A 288 11.61 46.16 33.67
CA HIS A 288 10.93 47.36 34.12
C HIS A 288 10.70 48.43 33.03
N SER A 289 9.52 49.06 33.11
CA SER A 289 9.18 50.49 32.85
C SER A 289 9.60 51.22 31.56
N ILE A 290 8.57 51.55 30.76
CA ILE A 290 8.15 52.84 30.16
C ILE A 290 9.23 53.92 29.93
N ILE A 291 9.35 54.42 28.68
CA ILE A 291 9.49 55.85 28.28
C ILE A 291 8.96 56.03 26.83
N GLU A 292 8.32 57.19 26.59
CA GLU A 292 7.63 57.71 25.40
C GLU A 292 8.46 57.87 24.09
N PRO A 293 7.81 58.05 22.92
CA PRO A 293 8.46 58.03 21.61
C PRO A 293 8.96 59.42 21.15
N PRO A 294 9.98 59.49 20.28
CA PRO A 294 10.22 60.65 19.43
C PRO A 294 9.94 60.40 17.94
N GLN A 295 9.59 61.50 17.29
CA GLN A 295 9.14 61.74 15.91
C GLN A 295 10.25 61.55 14.82
N PRO A 296 9.88 61.57 13.51
CA PRO A 296 10.66 60.96 12.43
C PRO A 296 11.61 61.93 11.72
N SER A 297 12.71 61.41 11.17
CA SER A 297 13.45 62.08 10.09
C SER A 297 14.40 61.12 9.35
N ASP A 298 14.42 61.31 8.03
CA ASP A 298 15.49 61.07 7.05
C ASP A 298 15.64 59.69 6.37
N VAL A 299 14.82 59.54 5.31
CA VAL A 299 15.21 59.27 3.90
C VAL A 299 16.53 58.55 3.66
N TYR A 300 16.45 57.32 3.12
CA TYR A 300 17.33 56.82 2.07
C TYR A 300 16.52 55.96 1.08
N GLU A 301 16.31 56.47 -0.13
CA GLU A 301 15.73 55.71 -1.26
C GLU A 301 16.81 54.83 -1.90
N PHE A 302 16.57 53.52 -1.95
CA PHE A 302 17.22 52.64 -2.91
C PHE A 302 16.44 52.68 -4.23
N PRO A 303 17.08 52.78 -5.40
CA PRO A 303 16.38 52.68 -6.67
C PRO A 303 15.83 51.26 -6.82
N GLN A 304 14.51 51.11 -6.70
CA GLN A 304 13.86 49.87 -7.04
C GLN A 304 13.83 49.71 -8.56
N LEU A 305 14.62 48.76 -9.06
CA LEU A 305 14.42 48.18 -10.38
C LEU A 305 13.04 47.55 -10.43
N THR A 306 12.09 48.20 -11.11
CA THR A 306 10.76 47.65 -11.36
C THR A 306 10.90 46.54 -12.41
N VAL A 307 11.11 45.31 -11.95
CA VAL A 307 10.86 44.13 -12.77
C VAL A 307 9.35 44.00 -12.89
N TYR A 308 8.80 44.33 -14.05
CA TYR A 308 7.42 44.00 -14.40
C TYR A 308 7.29 42.48 -14.54
N ALA A 309 7.14 41.78 -13.42
CA ALA A 309 6.48 40.49 -13.44
C ALA A 309 4.99 40.77 -13.68
N PRO A 310 4.36 40.21 -14.73
CA PRO A 310 2.91 40.35 -14.88
C PRO A 310 2.25 39.74 -13.64
N GLN A 311 1.69 40.60 -12.79
CA GLN A 311 0.78 40.18 -11.73
C GLN A 311 -0.50 39.74 -12.43
N PHE A 312 -0.58 38.45 -12.73
CA PHE A 312 -1.85 37.81 -13.01
C PHE A 312 -2.60 37.77 -11.68
N GLU A 313 -3.42 38.79 -11.41
CA GLU A 313 -4.41 38.74 -10.34
C GLU A 313 -5.30 37.52 -10.60
N ALA A 314 -5.35 36.60 -9.64
CA ALA A 314 -6.32 35.52 -9.67
C ALA A 314 -7.71 36.15 -9.85
N PRO A 315 -8.58 35.59 -10.72
CA PRO A 315 -9.92 36.10 -10.86
C PRO A 315 -10.56 36.19 -9.46
N PRO A 316 -11.26 37.28 -9.13
CA PRO A 316 -11.91 37.39 -7.83
C PRO A 316 -12.85 36.20 -7.65
N ILE A 317 -12.75 35.54 -6.49
CA ILE A 317 -13.64 34.45 -6.07
C ILE A 317 -15.08 34.90 -6.34
N ARG A 318 -15.71 34.28 -7.34
CA ARG A 318 -17.14 34.37 -7.55
C ARG A 318 -17.69 32.98 -7.30
N LEU A 319 -18.24 32.79 -6.10
CA LEU A 319 -19.25 31.77 -5.83
C LEU A 319 -20.47 32.11 -6.68
N GLU A 320 -20.43 31.79 -7.97
CA GLU A 320 -21.64 31.73 -8.78
C GLU A 320 -22.33 30.40 -8.47
N ASP A 321 -23.12 30.39 -7.39
CA ASP A 321 -24.05 29.29 -7.10
C ASP A 321 -25.14 29.28 -8.18
N LYS A 322 -24.85 28.65 -9.31
CA LYS A 322 -25.85 28.44 -10.36
C LYS A 322 -26.69 27.23 -10.00
N ARG A 323 -27.87 27.52 -9.48
CA ARG A 323 -28.92 26.53 -9.23
C ARG A 323 -29.82 26.44 -10.46
N THR A 324 -29.82 25.31 -11.14
CA THR A 324 -30.77 25.05 -12.23
C THR A 324 -31.69 23.90 -11.87
N ALA A 325 -32.97 24.22 -11.66
CA ALA A 325 -34.00 23.22 -11.43
C ALA A 325 -34.46 22.61 -12.76
N PHE A 326 -34.66 21.30 -12.79
CA PHE A 326 -35.21 20.57 -13.91
C PHE A 326 -36.22 19.53 -13.43
N ARG A 327 -37.06 19.00 -14.33
CA ARG A 327 -38.08 18.00 -13.99
C ARG A 327 -37.80 16.72 -14.77
N HIS A 328 -37.70 15.59 -14.08
CA HIS A 328 -37.53 14.30 -14.73
C HIS A 328 -38.82 13.83 -15.41
N SER A 329 -38.69 12.97 -16.42
CA SER A 329 -39.82 12.32 -17.12
C SER A 329 -40.70 11.49 -16.19
N SER A 330 -40.19 11.08 -15.01
CA SER A 330 -40.90 10.37 -13.94
C SER A 330 -41.74 11.26 -13.03
N GLY A 331 -41.66 12.60 -13.15
CA GLY A 331 -42.36 13.57 -12.30
C GLY A 331 -41.58 14.07 -11.08
N GLU A 332 -40.35 13.60 -10.88
CA GLU A 332 -39.45 14.03 -9.79
C GLU A 332 -38.78 15.39 -10.08
N ALA A 333 -38.45 16.13 -9.03
CA ALA A 333 -37.77 17.43 -9.12
C ALA A 333 -36.25 17.23 -9.02
N GLY A 334 -35.53 17.61 -10.08
CA GLY A 334 -34.08 17.59 -10.14
C GLY A 334 -33.49 18.98 -9.89
N LEU A 335 -32.35 19.05 -9.20
CA LEU A 335 -31.62 20.28 -8.93
C LEU A 335 -30.15 20.06 -9.26
N SER A 336 -29.60 20.90 -10.13
CA SER A 336 -28.16 20.93 -10.41
C SER A 336 -27.53 22.13 -9.70
N LEU A 337 -26.45 21.87 -8.97
CA LEU A 337 -25.61 22.85 -8.28
C LEU A 337 -24.28 22.93 -9.01
N GLN A 338 -23.77 24.14 -9.21
CA GLN A 338 -22.42 24.37 -9.70
C GLN A 338 -21.69 25.27 -8.71
N PHE A 339 -20.53 24.82 -8.24
CA PHE A 339 -19.67 25.56 -7.32
C PHE A 339 -18.33 25.83 -8.03
N ILE A 340 -17.92 27.10 -8.07
CA ILE A 340 -16.63 27.49 -8.62
C ILE A 340 -15.85 28.19 -7.52
N ASP A 341 -14.73 27.60 -7.10
CA ASP A 341 -13.84 28.17 -6.09
C ASP A 341 -12.37 28.11 -6.54
N SER A 342 -11.55 29.03 -6.02
CA SER A 342 -10.13 29.08 -6.33
C SER A 342 -9.30 29.54 -5.15
N THR A 343 -8.18 28.85 -4.90
CA THR A 343 -7.27 29.16 -3.78
C THR A 343 -5.83 29.24 -4.28
N ARG A 344 -5.11 30.28 -3.88
CA ARG A 344 -3.69 30.47 -4.25
C ARG A 344 -2.78 29.50 -3.48
N ILE A 345 -1.83 28.91 -4.19
CA ILE A 345 -0.73 28.13 -3.61
C ILE A 345 0.55 28.94 -3.73
N ASN A 346 1.22 29.15 -2.60
CA ASN A 346 2.44 29.96 -2.54
C ASN A 346 3.73 29.14 -2.72
N SER A 347 3.66 27.80 -2.69
CA SER A 347 4.83 26.94 -2.79
C SER A 347 4.54 25.66 -3.60
N ALA A 348 5.49 25.29 -4.48
CA ALA A 348 5.48 24.02 -5.18
C ALA A 348 5.59 22.81 -4.23
N ALA A 349 6.13 23.00 -3.02
CA ALA A 349 6.28 21.95 -2.02
C ALA A 349 5.00 21.66 -1.22
N THR A 350 3.89 22.35 -1.50
CA THR A 350 2.62 22.18 -0.78
C THR A 350 1.82 21.01 -1.39
N PRO A 351 1.62 19.88 -0.69
CA PRO A 351 0.81 18.79 -1.21
C PRO A 351 -0.66 19.19 -1.34
N VAL A 352 -1.32 18.70 -2.39
CA VAL A 352 -2.75 18.87 -2.64
C VAL A 352 -3.45 17.56 -2.33
N TYR A 353 -4.36 17.59 -1.36
CA TYR A 353 -5.21 16.47 -0.98
C TYR A 353 -6.62 16.69 -1.54
N VAL A 354 -7.11 15.73 -2.29
CA VAL A 354 -8.47 15.74 -2.83
C VAL A 354 -9.22 14.54 -2.30
N VAL A 355 -10.35 14.80 -1.64
CA VAL A 355 -11.24 13.75 -1.14
C VAL A 355 -12.59 13.90 -1.83
N ASN A 356 -12.89 12.93 -2.69
CA ASN A 356 -14.20 12.81 -3.31
C ASN A 356 -14.89 11.52 -2.85
N PRO A 357 -15.98 11.59 -2.08
CA PRO A 357 -16.67 10.39 -1.62
C PRO A 357 -17.33 9.61 -2.76
N MET A 358 -17.89 10.29 -3.77
CA MET A 358 -18.59 9.66 -4.88
C MET A 358 -18.57 10.54 -6.14
N GLY A 359 -18.46 9.89 -7.30
CA GLY A 359 -18.67 10.52 -8.60
C GLY A 359 -17.42 10.54 -9.47
N THR A 360 -17.48 11.37 -10.52
CA THR A 360 -16.33 11.58 -11.40
C THR A 360 -15.45 12.67 -10.83
N LEU A 361 -14.16 12.37 -10.64
CA LEU A 361 -13.13 13.32 -10.26
C LEU A 361 -12.13 13.44 -11.40
N GLU A 362 -12.01 14.64 -11.95
CA GLU A 362 -11.00 14.97 -12.95
C GLU A 362 -10.01 15.97 -12.34
N VAL A 363 -8.73 15.62 -12.33
CA VAL A 363 -7.65 16.47 -11.82
C VAL A 363 -6.65 16.72 -12.95
N GLU A 364 -6.48 17.98 -13.33
CA GLU A 364 -5.59 18.43 -14.39
C GLU A 364 -4.49 19.33 -13.82
N GLY A 365 -3.23 19.03 -14.10
CA GLY A 365 -2.11 19.89 -13.76
C GLY A 365 -1.95 21.05 -14.74
N TRP A 366 -1.72 22.27 -14.24
CA TRP A 366 -1.57 23.48 -15.05
C TRP A 366 -0.44 24.41 -14.59
N ASN A 367 -0.12 25.41 -15.42
CA ASN A 367 0.98 26.38 -15.19
C ASN A 367 0.60 27.58 -14.31
N ARG A 368 -0.40 27.45 -13.43
CA ARG A 368 -0.92 28.57 -12.64
C ARG A 368 -0.77 28.29 -11.15
N PRO A 369 -0.35 29.27 -10.33
CA PRO A 369 -0.08 29.07 -8.90
C PRO A 369 -1.35 29.12 -8.03
N TRP A 370 -2.47 28.62 -8.54
CA TRP A 370 -3.72 28.50 -7.79
C TRP A 370 -4.45 27.23 -8.20
N ILE A 371 -5.27 26.72 -7.29
CA ILE A 371 -6.22 25.66 -7.59
C ILE A 371 -7.51 26.30 -8.10
N SER A 372 -8.13 25.71 -9.11
CA SER A 372 -9.53 25.98 -9.49
C SER A 372 -10.34 24.71 -9.33
N VAL A 373 -11.50 24.82 -8.68
CA VAL A 373 -12.42 23.71 -8.49
C VAL A 373 -13.74 24.11 -9.14
N ASP A 374 -14.23 23.30 -10.07
CA ASP A 374 -15.58 23.37 -10.64
C ASP A 374 -16.31 22.07 -10.27
N ALA A 375 -17.23 22.15 -9.33
CA ALA A 375 -18.00 21.01 -8.85
C ALA A 375 -19.45 21.14 -9.30
N LYS A 376 -19.91 20.17 -10.07
CA LYS A 376 -21.30 20.03 -10.49
C LYS A 376 -21.96 18.85 -9.77
N VAL A 377 -23.04 19.11 -9.04
CA VAL A 377 -23.78 18.10 -8.28
C VAL A 377 -25.24 18.11 -8.72
N GLU A 378 -25.74 16.97 -9.18
CA GLU A 378 -27.13 16.77 -9.58
C GLU A 378 -27.87 15.91 -8.55
N LEU A 379 -28.93 16.46 -7.98
CA LEU A 379 -29.77 15.85 -6.95
C LEU A 379 -31.17 15.58 -7.52
N SER A 380 -31.78 14.46 -7.15
CA SER A 380 -33.21 14.19 -7.38
C SER A 380 -33.94 14.05 -6.05
N ALA A 381 -35.11 14.68 -5.96
CA ALA A 381 -36.03 14.49 -4.84
C ALA A 381 -37.49 14.47 -5.29
N VAL A 382 -38.35 13.94 -4.42
CA VAL A 382 -39.81 13.85 -4.63
C VAL A 382 -40.48 15.23 -4.71
N SER A 383 -39.89 16.26 -4.11
CA SER A 383 -40.41 17.64 -4.14
C SER A 383 -39.28 18.66 -4.27
N ALA A 384 -39.59 19.81 -4.87
CA ALA A 384 -38.63 20.90 -5.04
C ALA A 384 -38.07 21.42 -3.71
N GLU A 385 -38.91 21.52 -2.67
CA GLU A 385 -38.48 21.94 -1.32
C GLU A 385 -37.45 20.98 -0.70
N LYS A 386 -37.63 19.66 -0.89
CA LYS A 386 -36.67 18.65 -0.40
C LYS A 386 -35.36 18.67 -1.18
N ALA A 387 -35.43 18.90 -2.50
CA ALA A 387 -34.24 19.04 -3.34
C ALA A 387 -33.40 20.26 -2.90
N GLU A 388 -34.07 21.39 -2.62
CA GLU A 388 -33.41 22.62 -2.15
C GLU A 388 -32.76 22.43 -0.77
N ALA A 389 -33.44 21.77 0.17
CA ALA A 389 -32.90 21.49 1.50
C ALA A 389 -31.69 20.54 1.49
N LEU A 390 -31.61 19.63 0.51
CA LEU A 390 -30.41 18.79 0.30
C LEU A 390 -29.28 19.60 -0.33
N ALA A 391 -29.61 20.51 -1.26
CA ALA A 391 -28.62 21.36 -1.91
C ALA A 391 -27.92 22.31 -0.96
N GLU A 392 -28.62 22.87 0.03
CA GLU A 392 -28.00 23.73 1.06
C GLU A 392 -26.97 23.00 1.93
N ARG A 393 -26.99 21.66 1.93
CA ARG A 393 -26.06 20.82 2.70
C ARG A 393 -24.89 20.30 1.87
N VAL A 394 -24.90 20.53 0.55
CA VAL A 394 -23.78 20.23 -0.33
C VAL A 394 -22.82 21.42 -0.27
N ASP A 395 -21.59 21.18 0.15
CA ASP A 395 -20.59 22.22 0.31
C ASP A 395 -19.24 21.72 -0.22
N VAL A 396 -18.50 22.60 -0.91
CA VAL A 396 -17.14 22.33 -1.37
C VAL A 396 -16.20 23.12 -0.49
N ARG A 397 -15.45 22.41 0.36
CA ARG A 397 -14.58 23.02 1.34
C ARG A 397 -13.14 22.97 0.87
N ILE A 398 -12.57 24.16 0.69
CA ILE A 398 -11.13 24.31 0.48
C ILE A 398 -10.51 24.82 1.79
N HIS A 399 -9.63 24.02 2.38
CA HIS A 399 -8.95 24.36 3.62
C HIS A 399 -7.44 24.26 3.46
N ASN A 400 -6.72 25.31 3.86
CA ASN A 400 -5.26 25.30 3.95
C ASN A 400 -4.86 24.99 5.39
N ARG A 401 -4.34 23.78 5.63
CA ARG A 401 -3.92 23.34 6.96
C ARG A 401 -2.47 22.88 6.88
N SER A 402 -1.62 23.40 7.78
CA SER A 402 -0.24 22.91 7.96
C SER A 402 0.56 22.78 6.66
N ASN A 403 0.47 23.77 5.76
CA ASN A 403 1.17 23.80 4.47
C ASN A 403 0.73 22.71 3.48
N ALA A 404 -0.52 22.24 3.59
CA ALA A 404 -1.21 21.35 2.66
C ALA A 404 -2.59 21.93 2.30
N VAL A 405 -3.05 21.74 1.06
CA VAL A 405 -4.38 22.18 0.62
C VAL A 405 -5.29 20.97 0.54
N TYR A 406 -6.43 21.04 1.25
CA TYR A 406 -7.46 20.02 1.25
C TYR A 406 -8.66 20.52 0.44
N VAL A 407 -9.08 19.76 -0.55
CA VAL A 407 -10.33 19.96 -1.30
C VAL A 407 -11.25 18.80 -0.96
N GLU A 408 -12.32 19.10 -0.21
CA GLU A 408 -13.28 18.12 0.26
C GLU A 408 -14.68 18.46 -0.26
N LEU A 409 -15.32 17.50 -0.93
CA LEU A 409 -16.74 17.59 -1.24
C LEU A 409 -17.56 16.98 -0.09
N VAL A 410 -18.33 17.82 0.60
CA VAL A 410 -19.23 17.39 1.66
C VAL A 410 -20.59 17.11 1.04
N LEU A 411 -20.96 15.82 0.97
CA LEU A 411 -22.29 15.39 0.55
C LEU A 411 -23.18 15.15 1.78
N PRO A 412 -24.46 15.54 1.73
CA PRO A 412 -25.40 15.23 2.80
C PRO A 412 -25.64 13.72 2.91
N GLN A 413 -25.72 13.22 4.14
CA GLN A 413 -26.21 11.86 4.36
C GLN A 413 -27.67 11.76 3.89
N LEU A 414 -27.93 10.85 2.95
CA LEU A 414 -29.25 10.62 2.39
C LEU A 414 -30.09 9.79 3.36
N THR A 415 -30.98 10.45 4.10
CA THR A 415 -31.88 9.80 5.07
C THR A 415 -33.16 9.23 4.41
N ASP A 416 -33.54 9.71 3.22
CA ASP A 416 -34.76 9.30 2.49
C ASP A 416 -34.40 8.49 1.23
N PRO A 417 -34.84 7.23 1.07
CA PRO A 417 -34.54 6.40 -0.11
C PRO A 417 -35.22 6.87 -1.41
N ARG A 418 -36.06 7.92 -1.36
CA ARG A 418 -36.63 8.59 -2.54
C ARG A 418 -35.86 9.87 -2.91
N THR A 419 -34.72 10.10 -2.27
CA THR A 419 -33.77 11.14 -2.63
C THR A 419 -32.49 10.47 -3.06
N SER A 420 -31.93 10.90 -4.19
CA SER A 420 -30.70 10.32 -4.73
C SER A 420 -29.81 11.41 -5.27
N ILE A 421 -28.50 11.24 -5.06
CA ILE A 421 -27.47 11.98 -5.78
C ILE A 421 -27.32 11.26 -7.12
N LEU A 422 -27.67 11.93 -8.21
CA LEU A 422 -27.71 11.34 -9.55
C LEU A 422 -26.31 11.31 -10.16
N SER A 423 -25.61 12.44 -10.06
CA SER A 423 -24.27 12.61 -10.58
C SER A 423 -23.52 13.66 -9.77
N THR A 424 -22.24 13.40 -9.58
CA THR A 424 -21.28 14.34 -9.00
C THR A 424 -20.10 14.35 -9.95
N THR A 425 -19.75 15.52 -10.45
CA THR A 425 -18.58 15.75 -11.30
C THR A 425 -17.78 16.87 -10.66
N ILE A 426 -16.53 16.59 -10.32
CA ILE A 426 -15.60 17.59 -9.79
C ILE A 426 -14.44 17.68 -10.78
N GLU A 427 -14.21 18.87 -11.31
CA GLU A 427 -13.05 19.22 -12.10
C GLU A 427 -12.12 20.10 -11.25
N ILE A 428 -10.88 19.64 -11.05
CA ILE A 428 -9.86 20.34 -10.27
C ILE A 428 -8.69 20.63 -11.17
N LYS A 429 -8.29 21.90 -11.23
CA LYS A 429 -7.04 22.32 -11.87
C LYS A 429 -6.05 22.73 -10.80
N ALA A 430 -4.95 22.01 -10.68
CA ALA A 430 -3.92 22.25 -9.67
C ALA A 430 -2.58 22.57 -10.34
N PRO A 431 -1.67 23.33 -9.70
CA PRO A 431 -0.34 23.55 -10.26
C PRO A 431 0.39 22.22 -10.46
N ARG A 432 0.99 22.00 -11.64
CA ARG A 432 1.70 20.75 -11.99
C ARG A 432 2.90 20.45 -11.09
N ASP A 433 3.49 21.50 -10.53
CA ASP A 433 4.69 21.43 -9.68
C ASP A 433 4.37 20.89 -8.28
N ASN A 434 3.11 20.60 -7.95
CA ASN A 434 2.69 20.17 -6.63
C ASN A 434 2.43 18.65 -6.61
N SER A 435 2.78 18.00 -5.49
CA SER A 435 2.43 16.60 -5.29
C SER A 435 0.92 16.46 -5.03
N LEU A 436 0.31 15.44 -5.63
CA LEU A 436 -1.12 15.19 -5.56
C LEU A 436 -1.42 13.93 -4.74
N SER A 437 -2.38 14.01 -3.83
CA SER A 437 -2.96 12.85 -3.16
C SER A 437 -4.47 12.85 -3.33
N CYS A 438 -5.00 11.85 -4.05
CA CYS A 438 -6.43 11.72 -4.29
C CYS A 438 -7.00 10.52 -3.54
N SER A 439 -8.17 10.71 -2.93
CA SER A 439 -9.02 9.63 -2.44
C SER A 439 -10.37 9.67 -3.12
N ASN A 440 -10.76 8.57 -3.77
CA ASN A 440 -12.05 8.44 -4.45
C ASN A 440 -12.66 7.06 -4.23
N SER A 441 -13.85 6.97 -3.65
CA SER A 441 -14.42 5.66 -3.27
C SER A 441 -15.35 5.04 -4.30
N HIS A 442 -15.92 5.82 -5.23
CA HIS A 442 -16.78 5.29 -6.29
C HIS A 442 -16.79 6.23 -7.50
N GLY A 443 -16.73 5.67 -8.70
CA GLY A 443 -16.91 6.41 -9.96
C GLY A 443 -15.69 6.35 -10.87
N ARG A 444 -15.35 7.47 -11.50
CA ARG A 444 -14.20 7.57 -12.40
C ARG A 444 -13.22 8.62 -11.89
N LEU A 445 -11.94 8.26 -11.86
CA LEU A 445 -10.86 9.17 -11.52
C LEU A 445 -9.98 9.38 -12.74
N VAL A 446 -9.75 10.64 -13.10
CA VAL A 446 -8.87 11.03 -14.19
C VAL A 446 -7.83 11.98 -13.63
N VAL A 447 -6.54 11.65 -13.78
CA VAL A 447 -5.42 12.51 -13.34
C VAL A 447 -4.48 12.73 -14.51
N ARG A 448 -4.16 14.00 -14.82
CA ARG A 448 -3.30 14.36 -15.95
C ARG A 448 -2.30 15.47 -15.65
N ASP A 449 -1.14 15.41 -16.30
CA ASP A 449 -0.15 16.50 -16.44
C ASP A 449 0.49 16.98 -15.12
N PHE A 450 1.11 16.06 -14.37
CA PHE A 450 1.80 16.37 -13.11
C PHE A 450 3.30 16.12 -13.18
N ASP A 451 4.10 17.08 -12.70
CA ASP A 451 5.57 16.98 -12.75
C ASP A 451 6.13 16.28 -11.49
N ASN A 452 5.34 16.22 -10.41
CA ASN A 452 5.72 15.66 -9.11
C ASN A 452 4.88 14.43 -8.72
N ASP A 453 5.17 13.88 -7.54
CA ASP A 453 4.59 12.62 -7.06
C ASP A 453 3.05 12.64 -6.97
N VAL A 454 2.43 11.56 -7.43
CA VAL A 454 0.99 11.34 -7.41
C VAL A 454 0.66 10.08 -6.62
N LYS A 455 -0.15 10.23 -5.57
CA LYS A 455 -0.69 9.13 -4.78
C LYS A 455 -2.20 9.04 -4.94
N ILE A 456 -2.70 7.89 -5.36
CA ILE A 456 -4.12 7.64 -5.54
C ILE A 456 -4.52 6.48 -4.64
N ASN A 457 -5.48 6.73 -3.75
CA ASN A 457 -6.15 5.70 -2.99
C ASN A 457 -7.62 5.67 -3.39
N ALA A 458 -7.97 4.73 -4.26
CA ALA A 458 -9.34 4.61 -4.73
C ALA A 458 -9.93 3.25 -4.35
N ASP A 459 -11.25 3.23 -4.24
CA ASP A 459 -12.01 2.01 -4.14
C ASP A 459 -13.02 2.00 -5.28
N HIS A 460 -13.31 0.85 -5.88
CA HIS A 460 -14.40 0.72 -6.87
C HIS A 460 -14.44 1.82 -7.95
N CYS A 461 -13.26 2.22 -8.45
CA CYS A 461 -13.12 3.31 -9.42
C CYS A 461 -12.40 2.86 -10.69
N ASP A 462 -12.87 3.37 -11.83
CA ASP A 462 -12.09 3.35 -13.07
C ASP A 462 -11.10 4.52 -13.03
N ILE A 463 -9.80 4.22 -13.11
CA ILE A 463 -8.73 5.20 -12.98
C ILE A 463 -8.03 5.36 -14.32
N LYS A 464 -7.91 6.59 -14.79
CA LYS A 464 -7.07 6.97 -15.93
C LYS A 464 -6.01 7.97 -15.48
N LEU A 465 -4.75 7.57 -15.50
CA LEU A 465 -3.60 8.40 -15.20
C LEU A 465 -2.77 8.61 -16.48
N SER A 466 -2.45 9.85 -16.82
CA SER A 466 -1.64 10.17 -18.00
C SER A 466 -0.66 11.32 -17.75
N THR A 467 0.53 11.26 -18.31
CA THR A 467 1.54 12.34 -18.25
C THR A 467 1.93 12.67 -16.80
N VAL A 468 2.78 11.83 -16.20
CA VAL A 468 3.31 12.10 -14.85
C VAL A 468 4.82 11.88 -14.80
N ASP A 469 5.57 12.91 -14.43
CA ASP A 469 7.04 12.79 -14.35
C ASP A 469 7.53 12.25 -12.99
N GLY A 470 6.78 12.50 -11.92
CA GLY A 470 7.11 12.05 -10.56
C GLY A 470 6.76 10.59 -10.26
N LYS A 471 6.96 10.17 -9.01
CA LYS A 471 6.57 8.83 -8.53
C LYS A 471 5.04 8.69 -8.51
N VAL A 472 4.54 7.58 -9.01
CA VAL A 472 3.11 7.23 -8.98
C VAL A 472 2.88 6.04 -8.04
N GLU A 473 1.98 6.20 -7.07
CA GLU A 473 1.48 5.12 -6.23
C GLU A 473 -0.04 5.05 -6.36
N VAL A 474 -0.56 3.95 -6.91
CA VAL A 474 -2.01 3.73 -7.05
C VAL A 474 -2.41 2.48 -6.29
N VAL A 475 -3.36 2.64 -5.38
CA VAL A 475 -4.06 1.53 -4.73
C VAL A 475 -5.51 1.61 -5.19
N ASN A 476 -5.97 0.53 -5.80
CA ASN A 476 -7.37 0.33 -6.18
C ASN A 476 -7.81 -1.08 -5.78
N SER A 477 -9.09 -1.26 -5.50
CA SER A 477 -9.67 -2.58 -5.24
C SER A 477 -10.39 -3.13 -6.48
N MET A 478 -11.16 -2.28 -7.17
CA MET A 478 -12.09 -2.67 -8.22
C MET A 478 -12.13 -1.57 -9.31
N GLY A 479 -12.28 -1.97 -10.57
CA GLY A 479 -12.36 -1.04 -11.71
C GLY A 479 -11.09 -1.03 -12.58
N TYR A 480 -11.24 -0.54 -13.82
CA TYR A 480 -10.18 -0.56 -14.83
C TYR A 480 -9.12 0.49 -14.50
N LEU A 481 -7.84 0.11 -14.56
CA LEU A 481 -6.72 1.01 -14.33
C LEU A 481 -5.96 1.20 -15.64
N THR A 482 -5.96 2.42 -16.18
CA THR A 482 -5.19 2.80 -17.36
C THR A 482 -4.14 3.83 -16.95
N VAL A 483 -2.87 3.48 -17.11
CA VAL A 483 -1.72 4.33 -16.83
C VAL A 483 -0.95 4.56 -18.12
N SER A 484 -0.64 5.82 -18.42
CA SER A 484 0.07 6.21 -19.63
C SER A 484 1.12 7.28 -19.36
N ASP A 485 2.24 7.24 -20.09
CA ASP A 485 3.25 8.30 -20.13
C ASP A 485 3.75 8.71 -18.73
N VAL A 486 4.31 7.74 -17.98
CA VAL A 486 4.89 7.98 -16.66
C VAL A 486 6.42 7.87 -16.71
N SER A 487 7.12 8.94 -16.38
CA SER A 487 8.60 8.96 -16.39
C SER A 487 9.21 8.45 -15.07
N GLY A 488 8.50 8.61 -13.95
CA GLY A 488 8.95 8.23 -12.62
C GLY A 488 8.69 6.77 -12.25
N ARG A 489 8.98 6.40 -11.00
CA ARG A 489 8.70 5.06 -10.45
C ARG A 489 7.19 4.83 -10.33
N LEU A 490 6.74 3.65 -10.71
CA LEU A 490 5.34 3.26 -10.73
C LEU A 490 5.07 2.09 -9.76
N GLU A 491 4.19 2.30 -8.78
CA GLU A 491 3.70 1.28 -7.86
C GLU A 491 2.18 1.13 -8.02
N LEU A 492 1.73 0.03 -8.63
CA LEU A 492 0.31 -0.25 -8.87
C LEU A 492 -0.14 -1.46 -8.07
N ARG A 493 -1.20 -1.29 -7.27
CA ARG A 493 -1.90 -2.36 -6.56
C ARG A 493 -3.36 -2.37 -6.98
N ASN A 494 -3.81 -3.47 -7.60
CA ASN A 494 -5.21 -3.70 -7.98
C ASN A 494 -5.62 -5.16 -7.65
N THR A 495 -6.92 -5.50 -7.68
CA THR A 495 -7.38 -6.86 -7.33
C THR A 495 -8.37 -7.48 -8.30
N TYR A 496 -9.25 -6.71 -8.95
CA TYR A 496 -10.29 -7.29 -9.83
C TYR A 496 -10.41 -6.64 -11.20
N GLY A 497 -9.73 -5.51 -11.42
CA GLY A 497 -9.80 -4.76 -12.66
C GLY A 497 -8.66 -5.07 -13.61
N ALA A 498 -8.94 -5.01 -14.92
CA ALA A 498 -7.86 -5.07 -15.90
C ALA A 498 -6.99 -3.82 -15.82
N LEU A 499 -5.69 -4.02 -16.04
CA LEU A 499 -4.66 -3.02 -15.90
C LEU A 499 -3.95 -2.84 -17.23
N THR A 500 -3.86 -1.60 -17.71
CA THR A 500 -3.14 -1.25 -18.93
C THR A 500 -2.08 -0.20 -18.60
N VAL A 501 -0.82 -0.49 -18.92
CA VAL A 501 0.31 0.43 -18.78
C VAL A 501 0.89 0.70 -20.17
N THR A 502 1.09 1.96 -20.53
CA THR A 502 1.63 2.32 -21.85
C THR A 502 2.61 3.49 -21.77
N GLY A 503 3.79 3.39 -22.41
CA GLY A 503 4.70 4.55 -22.50
C GLY A 503 5.39 4.94 -21.19
N CYS A 504 5.60 4.01 -20.26
CA CYS A 504 6.19 4.30 -18.95
C CYS A 504 7.70 4.00 -18.92
N ASN A 505 8.52 4.91 -18.41
CA ASN A 505 9.99 4.91 -18.54
C ASN A 505 10.76 4.89 -17.20
N GLY A 506 10.23 4.23 -16.18
CA GLY A 506 10.85 4.11 -14.86
C GLY A 506 10.59 2.75 -14.21
N ASP A 507 11.16 2.51 -13.03
CA ASP A 507 10.96 1.24 -12.30
C ASP A 507 9.48 0.98 -12.03
N MET A 508 9.00 -0.24 -12.29
CA MET A 508 7.61 -0.63 -12.12
C MET A 508 7.46 -1.78 -11.13
N THR A 509 6.54 -1.63 -10.19
CA THR A 509 6.05 -2.72 -9.35
C THR A 509 4.54 -2.81 -9.50
N ILE A 510 4.07 -3.87 -10.14
CA ILE A 510 2.65 -4.09 -10.43
C ILE A 510 2.19 -5.34 -9.68
N GLU A 511 1.22 -5.19 -8.80
CA GLU A 511 0.54 -6.29 -8.13
C GLU A 511 -0.94 -6.23 -8.51
N ASN A 512 -1.39 -7.23 -9.25
CA ASN A 512 -2.81 -7.43 -9.58
C ASN A 512 -3.25 -8.83 -9.16
N ASP A 513 -4.56 -9.04 -9.11
CA ASP A 513 -5.13 -10.37 -8.97
C ASP A 513 -6.28 -10.54 -9.97
N LEU A 514 -6.62 -11.80 -10.31
CA LEU A 514 -7.82 -12.23 -11.06
C LEU A 514 -8.12 -11.60 -12.45
N ALA A 515 -7.39 -10.59 -12.90
CA ALA A 515 -7.66 -9.83 -14.13
C ALA A 515 -6.41 -9.68 -15.01
N SER A 516 -6.61 -9.24 -16.25
CA SER A 516 -5.52 -9.14 -17.23
C SER A 516 -4.65 -7.89 -17.02
N ILE A 517 -3.35 -8.04 -17.26
CA ILE A 517 -2.38 -6.95 -17.34
C ILE A 517 -1.89 -6.85 -18.78
N ASP A 518 -1.88 -5.63 -19.34
CA ASP A 518 -1.34 -5.30 -20.66
C ASP A 518 -0.30 -4.19 -20.49
N ILE A 519 0.97 -4.47 -20.80
CA ILE A 519 2.10 -3.53 -20.71
C ILE A 519 2.65 -3.30 -22.12
N LYS A 520 2.75 -2.03 -22.53
CA LYS A 520 3.17 -1.63 -23.87
C LYS A 520 4.17 -0.49 -23.87
N ASP A 521 5.18 -0.55 -24.73
CA ASP A 521 6.13 0.54 -24.99
C ASP A 521 6.75 1.10 -23.68
N CYS A 522 7.24 0.21 -22.82
CA CYS A 522 7.75 0.59 -21.49
C CYS A 522 9.25 0.33 -21.36
N SER A 523 9.91 1.07 -20.47
CA SER A 523 11.33 0.87 -20.15
C SER A 523 11.62 0.98 -18.66
N GLY A 524 12.71 0.32 -18.21
CA GLY A 524 13.13 0.26 -16.81
C GLY A 524 13.10 -1.15 -16.22
N GLU A 525 13.28 -1.27 -14.91
CA GLU A 525 13.12 -2.56 -14.20
C GLU A 525 11.65 -2.77 -13.82
N ALA A 526 11.05 -3.90 -14.21
CA ALA A 526 9.65 -4.21 -13.91
C ALA A 526 9.50 -5.52 -13.12
N GLN A 527 8.75 -5.45 -12.02
CA GLN A 527 8.27 -6.61 -11.28
C GLN A 527 6.75 -6.68 -11.36
N VAL A 528 6.23 -7.75 -11.94
CA VAL A 528 4.80 -7.99 -12.14
C VAL A 528 4.39 -9.23 -11.36
N ARG A 529 3.42 -9.09 -10.45
CA ARG A 529 2.73 -10.19 -9.79
C ARG A 529 1.27 -10.21 -10.22
N ASN A 530 0.80 -11.35 -10.71
CA ASN A 530 -0.60 -11.51 -11.12
C ASN A 530 -1.11 -12.95 -10.96
N SER A 531 -2.43 -13.12 -11.04
CA SER A 531 -3.06 -14.44 -11.23
C SER A 531 -3.74 -14.56 -12.59
N GLY A 532 -4.04 -13.43 -13.26
CA GLY A 532 -4.70 -13.38 -14.57
C GLY A 532 -3.74 -13.45 -15.76
N ARG A 533 -4.25 -13.12 -16.96
CA ARG A 533 -3.43 -13.06 -18.19
C ARG A 533 -2.44 -11.89 -18.11
N VAL A 534 -1.21 -12.09 -18.55
CA VAL A 534 -0.20 -11.01 -18.64
C VAL A 534 0.28 -10.94 -20.08
N ASP A 535 0.07 -9.81 -20.74
CA ASP A 535 0.61 -9.54 -22.06
C ASP A 535 1.59 -8.35 -21.97
N VAL A 536 2.80 -8.54 -22.48
CA VAL A 536 3.84 -7.50 -22.54
C VAL A 536 4.33 -7.38 -23.97
N TYR A 537 4.31 -6.16 -24.51
CA TYR A 537 4.78 -5.83 -25.84
C TYR A 537 5.75 -4.66 -25.78
N GLU A 538 6.88 -4.76 -26.49
CA GLU A 538 7.88 -3.69 -26.61
C GLU A 538 8.37 -3.17 -25.25
N PHE A 539 9.28 -3.93 -24.64
CA PHE A 539 9.82 -3.62 -23.32
C PHE A 539 11.35 -3.51 -23.34
N ILE A 540 11.90 -2.44 -22.76
CA ILE A 540 13.36 -2.21 -22.68
C ILE A 540 13.81 -2.18 -21.22
N GLY A 541 14.53 -3.22 -20.79
CA GLY A 541 15.03 -3.37 -19.42
C GLY A 541 14.77 -4.76 -18.86
N ASP A 542 15.00 -4.91 -17.55
CA ASP A 542 14.83 -6.20 -16.88
C ASP A 542 13.37 -6.40 -16.43
N LEU A 543 12.77 -7.54 -16.78
CA LEU A 543 11.38 -7.88 -16.51
C LEU A 543 11.29 -9.18 -15.73
N ARG A 544 10.63 -9.11 -14.57
CA ARG A 544 10.29 -10.26 -13.74
C ARG A 544 8.78 -10.41 -13.64
N ILE A 545 8.25 -11.55 -14.08
CA ILE A 545 6.83 -11.90 -14.00
C ILE A 545 6.67 -13.11 -13.10
N ASP A 546 5.99 -12.92 -11.96
CA ASP A 546 5.56 -13.99 -11.08
C ASP A 546 4.04 -14.13 -11.23
N ASN A 547 3.59 -15.14 -11.98
CA ASN A 547 2.18 -15.37 -12.30
C ASN A 547 1.72 -16.77 -11.86
N ASP A 548 0.44 -16.92 -11.51
CA ASP A 548 -0.08 -18.21 -11.04
C ASP A 548 -0.91 -18.94 -12.11
N ASN A 549 -2.04 -18.35 -12.53
CA ASN A 549 -3.08 -19.07 -13.26
C ASN A 549 -3.22 -18.68 -14.73
N GLY A 550 -2.93 -17.43 -15.12
CA GLY A 550 -3.18 -16.96 -16.49
C GLY A 550 -2.06 -17.24 -17.49
N ALA A 551 -2.37 -17.05 -18.77
CA ALA A 551 -1.37 -17.14 -19.84
C ALA A 551 -0.43 -15.92 -19.77
N VAL A 552 0.85 -16.14 -20.07
CA VAL A 552 1.86 -15.07 -20.14
C VAL A 552 2.34 -14.98 -21.58
N MET A 553 2.27 -13.79 -22.16
CA MET A 553 2.80 -13.46 -23.48
C MET A 553 3.81 -12.32 -23.33
N VAL A 554 5.03 -12.50 -23.82
CA VAL A 554 6.05 -11.46 -23.86
C VAL A 554 6.60 -11.38 -25.28
N GLN A 555 6.50 -10.22 -25.91
CA GLN A 555 6.99 -9.99 -27.27
C GLN A 555 7.88 -8.74 -27.33
N ASN A 556 8.98 -8.81 -28.06
CA ASN A 556 9.91 -7.70 -28.29
C ASN A 556 10.48 -7.14 -26.98
N LEU A 557 11.32 -7.92 -26.29
CA LEU A 557 12.00 -7.47 -25.07
C LEU A 557 13.50 -7.29 -25.29
N GLU A 558 14.04 -6.16 -24.86
CA GLU A 558 15.48 -5.89 -24.82
C GLU A 558 15.95 -5.82 -23.37
N GLY A 559 16.59 -6.88 -22.86
CA GLY A 559 16.98 -7.00 -21.45
C GLY A 559 16.83 -8.41 -20.91
N SER A 560 16.87 -8.56 -19.58
CA SER A 560 16.70 -9.87 -18.93
C SER A 560 15.22 -10.16 -18.64
N LEU A 561 14.78 -11.37 -18.94
CA LEU A 561 13.43 -11.86 -18.66
C LEU A 561 13.47 -13.01 -17.65
N GLU A 562 12.72 -12.90 -16.56
CA GLU A 562 12.44 -14.00 -15.63
C GLU A 562 10.92 -14.19 -15.50
N VAL A 563 10.42 -15.36 -15.91
CA VAL A 563 8.99 -15.71 -15.83
C VAL A 563 8.82 -16.97 -14.98
N THR A 564 7.98 -16.87 -13.96
CA THR A 564 7.45 -18.01 -13.21
C THR A 564 5.94 -18.08 -13.46
N ASN A 565 5.46 -19.21 -13.99
CA ASN A 565 4.04 -19.50 -14.16
C ASN A 565 3.71 -20.91 -13.63
N SER A 566 2.43 -21.25 -13.50
CA SER A 566 2.04 -22.62 -13.09
C SER A 566 1.08 -23.31 -14.06
N LEU A 567 -0.05 -22.70 -14.42
CA LEU A 567 -1.13 -23.45 -15.07
C LEU A 567 -1.21 -23.29 -16.59
N GLN A 568 -1.11 -22.06 -17.12
CA GLN A 568 -1.41 -21.75 -18.51
C GLN A 568 -0.12 -21.53 -19.34
N PRO A 569 -0.22 -21.42 -20.68
CA PRO A 569 0.95 -21.28 -21.52
C PRO A 569 1.77 -20.02 -21.23
N VAL A 570 3.09 -20.14 -21.42
CA VAL A 570 4.05 -19.05 -21.45
C VAL A 570 4.57 -18.96 -22.88
N VAL A 571 4.30 -17.86 -23.56
CA VAL A 571 4.73 -17.62 -24.94
C VAL A 571 5.66 -16.41 -24.93
N VAL A 572 6.84 -16.59 -25.50
CA VAL A 572 7.93 -15.61 -25.48
C VAL A 572 8.50 -15.49 -26.88
N GLU A 573 8.50 -14.27 -27.43
CA GLU A 573 8.88 -13.98 -28.81
C GLU A 573 9.86 -12.79 -28.88
N ASN A 574 10.93 -12.93 -29.67
CA ASN A 574 11.91 -11.87 -29.97
C ASN A 574 12.48 -11.21 -28.70
N ILE A 575 13.29 -11.97 -27.96
CA ILE A 575 13.97 -11.50 -26.75
C ILE A 575 15.46 -11.30 -27.01
N ARG A 576 15.95 -10.08 -26.80
CA ARG A 576 17.37 -9.73 -26.86
C ARG A 576 17.95 -9.66 -25.45
N GLY A 577 18.49 -10.79 -24.98
CA GLY A 577 19.07 -10.89 -23.64
C GLY A 577 18.87 -12.26 -23.00
N ARG A 578 18.98 -12.31 -21.68
CA ARG A 578 18.85 -13.57 -20.90
C ARG A 578 17.37 -13.87 -20.67
N ALA A 579 16.93 -15.09 -20.92
CA ALA A 579 15.57 -15.54 -20.61
C ALA A 579 15.57 -16.75 -19.65
N GLY A 580 14.90 -16.60 -18.51
CA GLY A 580 14.64 -17.65 -17.53
C GLY A 580 13.15 -17.92 -17.43
N LEU A 581 12.70 -19.09 -17.87
CA LEU A 581 11.29 -19.46 -17.94
C LEU A 581 11.02 -20.68 -17.07
N GLN A 582 10.02 -20.60 -16.21
CA GLN A 582 9.57 -21.70 -15.36
C GLN A 582 8.06 -21.87 -15.47
N ASN A 583 7.60 -23.08 -15.72
CA ASN A 583 6.18 -23.44 -15.76
C ASN A 583 5.95 -24.84 -15.17
N GLU A 584 4.70 -25.18 -14.81
CA GLU A 584 4.37 -26.47 -14.18
C GLU A 584 3.38 -27.36 -14.92
N ARG A 585 2.48 -26.80 -15.72
CA ARG A 585 1.47 -27.57 -16.48
C ARG A 585 1.22 -27.01 -17.86
N GLY A 586 1.42 -25.71 -18.05
CA GLY A 586 1.26 -25.05 -19.33
C GLY A 586 2.40 -25.36 -20.31
N THR A 587 2.18 -25.08 -21.59
CA THR A 587 3.24 -25.14 -22.59
C THR A 587 4.16 -23.92 -22.46
N ILE A 588 5.47 -24.11 -22.62
CA ILE A 588 6.41 -23.02 -22.87
C ILE A 588 6.67 -22.97 -24.38
N GLN A 589 6.33 -21.87 -25.03
CA GLN A 589 6.62 -21.61 -26.44
C GLN A 589 7.62 -20.46 -26.52
N VAL A 590 8.72 -20.71 -27.21
CA VAL A 590 9.80 -19.76 -27.39
C VAL A 590 10.08 -19.62 -28.88
N ASP A 591 10.10 -18.38 -29.35
CA ASP A 591 10.47 -18.04 -30.71
C ASP A 591 11.46 -16.87 -30.68
N GLN A 592 12.58 -16.98 -31.38
CA GLN A 592 13.60 -15.92 -31.50
C GLN A 592 14.14 -15.40 -30.16
N ILE A 593 15.16 -16.07 -29.61
CA ILE A 593 15.90 -15.56 -28.45
C ILE A 593 17.38 -15.36 -28.78
N ASP A 594 17.78 -14.09 -28.67
CA ASP A 594 19.15 -13.61 -28.80
C ASP A 594 19.86 -13.52 -27.45
N GLY A 595 20.20 -14.69 -26.90
CA GLY A 595 20.95 -14.80 -25.65
C GLY A 595 20.72 -16.10 -24.90
N PRO A 596 21.22 -16.21 -23.65
CA PRO A 596 21.10 -17.43 -22.85
C PRO A 596 19.65 -17.73 -22.48
N LEU A 597 19.18 -18.95 -22.78
CA LEU A 597 17.85 -19.43 -22.41
C LEU A 597 17.94 -20.55 -21.37
N SER A 598 17.20 -20.41 -20.27
CA SER A 598 16.95 -21.46 -19.29
C SER A 598 15.44 -21.67 -19.17
N ALA A 599 14.91 -22.76 -19.72
CA ALA A 599 13.49 -23.10 -19.60
C ALA A 599 13.32 -24.39 -18.78
N ASN A 600 12.47 -24.34 -17.76
CA ASN A 600 12.10 -25.47 -16.93
C ASN A 600 10.58 -25.66 -16.98
N ASN A 601 10.14 -26.87 -17.34
CA ASN A 601 8.73 -27.21 -17.35
C ASN A 601 8.47 -28.56 -16.67
N ASN A 602 7.25 -28.74 -16.20
CA ASN A 602 6.73 -30.01 -15.72
C ASN A 602 5.39 -30.28 -16.43
N TYR A 603 5.06 -31.53 -16.73
CA TYR A 603 3.82 -32.02 -17.37
C TYR A 603 3.40 -31.40 -18.72
N GLY A 604 3.90 -30.23 -19.09
CA GLY A 604 3.66 -29.51 -20.33
C GLY A 604 4.80 -29.67 -21.32
N SER A 605 4.57 -29.25 -22.56
CA SER A 605 5.61 -29.25 -23.58
C SER A 605 6.48 -27.99 -23.54
N ILE A 606 7.72 -28.10 -23.99
CA ILE A 606 8.58 -26.96 -24.33
C ILE A 606 8.75 -27.00 -25.85
N SER A 607 8.37 -25.93 -26.55
CA SER A 607 8.64 -25.75 -27.97
C SER A 607 9.52 -24.53 -28.13
N ALA A 608 10.67 -24.69 -28.78
CA ALA A 608 11.62 -23.60 -28.96
C ALA A 608 12.20 -23.61 -30.38
N VAL A 609 12.24 -22.45 -31.02
CA VAL A 609 12.68 -22.24 -32.42
C VAL A 609 13.54 -20.97 -32.48
N SER A 610 14.49 -20.93 -33.43
CA SER A 610 15.37 -19.78 -33.70
C SER A 610 16.08 -19.24 -32.45
N LEU A 611 17.11 -19.95 -31.99
CA LEU A 611 17.83 -19.63 -30.76
C LEU A 611 19.32 -19.49 -31.04
N SER A 612 19.93 -18.36 -30.64
CA SER A 612 21.34 -18.09 -30.92
C SER A 612 22.28 -18.33 -29.72
N GLY A 613 21.77 -18.23 -28.49
CA GLY A 613 22.56 -18.36 -27.27
C GLY A 613 22.60 -19.77 -26.65
N PRO A 614 23.36 -19.95 -25.55
CA PRO A 614 23.44 -21.24 -24.86
C PRO A 614 22.10 -21.59 -24.21
N LEU A 615 21.74 -22.87 -24.29
CA LEU A 615 20.43 -23.37 -23.93
C LEU A 615 20.50 -24.30 -22.73
N ARG A 616 19.57 -24.16 -21.79
CA ARG A 616 19.31 -25.13 -20.73
C ARG A 616 17.82 -25.43 -20.69
N LEU A 617 17.43 -26.54 -21.29
CA LEU A 617 16.04 -26.98 -21.32
C LEU A 617 15.87 -28.16 -20.36
N VAL A 618 14.96 -28.04 -19.41
CA VAL A 618 14.63 -29.10 -18.46
C VAL A 618 13.14 -29.37 -18.56
N ASN A 619 12.74 -30.60 -18.86
CA ASN A 619 11.32 -30.98 -18.87
C ASN A 619 11.08 -32.32 -18.18
N THR A 620 10.01 -32.41 -17.42
CA THR A 620 9.58 -33.64 -16.75
C THR A 620 8.17 -33.98 -17.20
N ASN A 621 7.91 -35.23 -17.59
CA ASN A 621 6.60 -35.71 -18.06
C ASN A 621 6.02 -34.94 -19.27
N GLY A 622 6.88 -34.51 -20.21
CA GLY A 622 6.45 -33.68 -21.34
C GLY A 622 7.30 -33.83 -22.61
N LEU A 623 6.86 -33.20 -23.69
CA LEU A 623 7.59 -33.13 -24.96
C LEU A 623 8.54 -31.93 -24.95
N ILE A 624 9.79 -32.12 -25.37
CA ILE A 624 10.66 -31.03 -25.81
C ILE A 624 10.72 -31.07 -27.33
N ASP A 625 10.21 -30.04 -28.01
CA ASP A 625 10.28 -29.88 -29.46
C ASP A 625 11.21 -28.71 -29.79
N LEU A 626 12.46 -29.02 -30.13
CA LEU A 626 13.50 -28.05 -30.42
C LEU A 626 13.83 -28.06 -31.91
N VAL A 627 13.77 -26.87 -32.52
CA VAL A 627 14.25 -26.64 -33.88
C VAL A 627 15.48 -25.76 -33.80
N VAL A 628 16.60 -26.28 -34.31
CA VAL A 628 17.85 -25.55 -34.46
C VAL A 628 18.06 -25.27 -35.94
N ASP A 629 17.65 -24.08 -36.36
CA ASP A 629 17.79 -23.53 -37.72
C ASP A 629 18.91 -22.49 -37.83
N GLU A 630 19.39 -21.98 -36.69
CA GLU A 630 20.54 -21.07 -36.59
C GLU A 630 21.70 -21.70 -35.79
N ASP A 631 22.91 -21.13 -35.94
CA ASP A 631 24.08 -21.59 -35.20
C ASP A 631 23.97 -21.20 -33.71
N ILE A 632 23.74 -22.20 -32.86
CA ILE A 632 23.82 -22.03 -31.41
C ILE A 632 25.26 -21.72 -31.01
N ILE A 633 25.45 -20.79 -30.07
CA ILE A 633 26.77 -20.45 -29.54
C ILE A 633 26.97 -21.04 -28.13
N GLY A 634 28.07 -21.75 -27.93
CA GLY A 634 28.52 -22.19 -26.62
C GLY A 634 28.10 -23.61 -26.25
N ARG A 635 27.89 -23.84 -24.94
CA ARG A 635 27.50 -25.15 -24.40
C ARG A 635 26.04 -25.14 -24.00
N SER A 636 25.28 -26.07 -24.55
CA SER A 636 23.85 -26.23 -24.34
C SER A 636 23.56 -27.60 -23.76
N SER A 637 22.57 -27.69 -22.89
CA SER A 637 22.14 -28.92 -22.23
C SER A 637 20.62 -29.09 -22.30
N ILE A 638 20.16 -30.28 -22.66
CA ILE A 638 18.75 -30.66 -22.63
C ILE A 638 18.60 -31.84 -21.69
N ILE A 639 17.72 -31.71 -20.70
CA ILE A 639 17.44 -32.73 -19.70
C ILE A 639 15.96 -33.06 -19.76
N ALA A 640 15.63 -34.31 -20.01
CA ALA A 640 14.24 -34.78 -20.02
C ALA A 640 14.05 -36.00 -19.11
N ASP A 641 12.95 -36.03 -18.38
CA ASP A 641 12.56 -37.16 -17.54
C ASP A 641 11.14 -37.61 -17.87
N ASN A 642 10.98 -38.90 -18.20
CA ASN A 642 9.73 -39.54 -18.61
C ASN A 642 8.96 -38.78 -19.71
N GLY A 643 9.67 -38.38 -20.77
CA GLY A 643 9.12 -37.55 -21.84
C GLY A 643 9.47 -38.02 -23.24
N THR A 644 9.41 -37.09 -24.19
CA THR A 644 9.94 -37.29 -25.54
C THR A 644 10.72 -36.05 -25.95
N ILE A 645 11.82 -36.24 -26.65
CA ILE A 645 12.58 -35.14 -27.25
C ILE A 645 12.48 -35.26 -28.77
N LYS A 646 11.97 -34.23 -29.43
CA LYS A 646 12.03 -34.05 -30.88
C LYS A 646 13.06 -32.97 -31.15
N LEU A 647 14.16 -33.36 -31.78
CA LEU A 647 15.26 -32.47 -32.11
C LEU A 647 15.38 -32.39 -33.63
N ARG A 648 15.16 -31.19 -34.19
CA ARG A 648 15.37 -30.93 -35.61
C ARG A 648 16.65 -30.13 -35.77
N LEU A 649 17.62 -30.71 -36.47
CA LEU A 649 18.90 -30.08 -36.78
C LEU A 649 19.06 -29.97 -38.28
N ASP A 650 19.55 -28.83 -38.76
CA ASP A 650 19.98 -28.72 -40.16
C ASP A 650 21.33 -29.44 -40.37
N GLU A 651 21.57 -29.94 -41.58
CA GLU A 651 22.86 -30.56 -41.92
C GLU A 651 24.01 -29.52 -41.96
N SER A 652 23.66 -28.23 -42.05
CA SER A 652 24.60 -27.12 -42.11
C SER A 652 25.08 -26.62 -40.74
N SER A 653 24.46 -27.06 -39.63
CA SER A 653 24.74 -26.55 -38.28
C SER A 653 26.15 -26.93 -37.77
N ASP A 654 26.85 -26.02 -37.10
CA ASP A 654 28.19 -26.26 -36.53
C ASP A 654 28.13 -26.82 -35.08
N VAL A 655 27.45 -27.96 -34.86
CA VAL A 655 27.15 -28.51 -33.51
C VAL A 655 27.73 -29.91 -33.26
N LEU A 656 28.42 -30.09 -32.13
CA LEU A 656 28.72 -31.40 -31.54
C LEU A 656 27.56 -31.84 -30.65
N LEU A 657 26.79 -32.83 -31.09
CA LEU A 657 25.68 -33.39 -30.33
C LEU A 657 26.12 -34.68 -29.60
N THR A 658 25.97 -34.68 -28.27
CA THR A 658 26.15 -35.87 -27.43
C THR A 658 24.80 -36.24 -26.84
N VAL A 659 24.36 -37.48 -27.03
CA VAL A 659 23.07 -37.95 -26.53
C VAL A 659 23.27 -39.17 -25.64
N GLU A 660 22.68 -39.13 -24.45
CA GLU A 660 22.62 -40.22 -23.49
C GLU A 660 21.17 -40.43 -23.02
N MET A 661 20.63 -41.63 -23.25
CA MET A 661 19.28 -42.00 -22.85
C MET A 661 19.33 -43.24 -21.96
N ILE A 662 18.79 -43.17 -20.76
CA ILE A 662 18.69 -44.29 -19.82
C ILE A 662 17.27 -44.84 -19.87
N GLY A 663 17.10 -46.11 -20.24
CA GLY A 663 15.78 -46.73 -20.37
C GLY A 663 14.91 -46.18 -21.51
N GLY A 664 15.51 -45.48 -22.48
CA GLY A 664 14.84 -44.89 -23.64
C GLY A 664 15.55 -45.17 -24.97
N ALA A 665 14.83 -44.98 -26.07
CA ALA A 665 15.32 -45.26 -27.42
C ALA A 665 15.81 -43.99 -28.14
N ILE A 666 16.85 -44.15 -28.97
CA ILE A 666 17.37 -43.11 -29.86
C ILE A 666 16.99 -43.45 -31.29
N LYS A 667 16.22 -42.59 -31.95
CA LYS A 667 15.94 -42.66 -33.39
C LYS A 667 16.60 -41.46 -34.07
N SER A 668 17.53 -41.72 -34.98
CA SER A 668 18.23 -40.67 -35.73
C SER A 668 18.01 -40.87 -37.22
N ALA A 669 17.66 -39.81 -37.94
CA ALA A 669 17.66 -39.77 -39.39
C ALA A 669 19.09 -39.70 -39.98
N PHE A 670 20.07 -39.33 -39.16
CA PHE A 670 21.48 -39.25 -39.55
C PHE A 670 22.15 -40.62 -39.47
N SER A 671 23.10 -40.88 -40.37
CA SER A 671 23.91 -42.11 -40.38
C SER A 671 24.97 -42.07 -39.26
N THR A 672 24.55 -42.25 -38.01
CA THR A 672 25.42 -42.30 -36.83
C THR A 672 25.34 -43.63 -36.11
N PRO A 673 26.47 -44.18 -35.62
CA PRO A 673 26.44 -45.37 -34.79
C PRO A 673 25.75 -45.06 -33.46
N VAL A 674 24.67 -45.79 -33.16
CA VAL A 674 24.02 -45.79 -31.85
C VAL A 674 24.59 -46.96 -31.06
N GLN A 675 25.24 -46.66 -29.93
CA GLN A 675 25.73 -47.69 -29.00
C GLN A 675 24.63 -47.95 -27.97
N GLN A 676 24.00 -49.11 -28.05
CA GLN A 676 22.93 -49.51 -27.15
C GLN A 676 23.42 -50.63 -26.23
N THR A 677 23.24 -50.45 -24.92
CA THR A 677 23.44 -51.46 -23.88
C THR A 677 22.09 -51.85 -23.27
N ASP A 678 22.07 -52.84 -22.36
CA ASP A 678 20.85 -53.31 -21.70
C ASP A 678 20.06 -52.19 -20.98
N SER A 679 20.73 -51.11 -20.56
CA SER A 679 20.12 -50.02 -19.78
C SER A 679 20.32 -48.62 -20.35
N SER A 680 21.26 -48.38 -21.25
CA SER A 680 21.46 -47.06 -21.86
C SER A 680 21.74 -47.08 -23.37
N SER A 681 21.25 -46.05 -24.04
CA SER A 681 21.50 -45.76 -25.44
C SER A 681 22.33 -44.49 -25.53
N THR A 682 23.44 -44.52 -26.27
CA THR A 682 24.30 -43.35 -26.48
C THR A 682 24.55 -43.14 -27.96
N THR A 683 24.64 -41.87 -28.38
CA THR A 683 25.12 -41.52 -29.70
C THR A 683 25.89 -40.20 -29.68
N ARG A 684 26.79 -40.05 -30.63
CA ARG A 684 27.58 -38.85 -30.83
C ARG A 684 27.53 -38.49 -32.30
N LEU A 685 27.11 -37.26 -32.59
CA LEU A 685 26.97 -36.72 -33.92
C LEU A 685 27.84 -35.46 -34.02
N GLU A 686 28.68 -35.41 -35.04
CA GLU A 686 29.55 -34.27 -35.32
C GLU A 686 29.05 -33.59 -36.58
N LEU A 687 28.50 -32.37 -36.43
CA LEU A 687 28.06 -31.54 -37.55
C LEU A 687 29.01 -30.35 -37.72
N GLY A 688 29.30 -30.02 -38.98
CA GLY A 688 30.09 -28.86 -39.34
C GLY A 688 31.47 -28.78 -38.66
N ARG A 689 31.81 -27.60 -38.13
CA ARG A 689 33.09 -27.28 -37.46
C ARG A 689 33.07 -27.53 -35.94
N MET A 690 31.96 -27.97 -35.37
CA MET A 690 31.79 -28.19 -33.93
C MET A 690 32.09 -26.94 -33.08
N ALA A 691 31.57 -25.78 -33.49
CA ALA A 691 31.74 -24.53 -32.75
C ALA A 691 30.95 -24.51 -31.43
N ALA A 692 29.86 -25.29 -31.35
CA ALA A 692 29.04 -25.45 -30.16
C ALA A 692 28.86 -26.92 -29.75
N SER A 693 28.49 -27.14 -28.48
CA SER A 693 28.19 -28.47 -27.96
C SER A 693 26.78 -28.54 -27.40
N LEU A 694 26.02 -29.55 -27.79
CA LEU A 694 24.67 -29.82 -27.30
C LEU A 694 24.68 -31.19 -26.60
N ASP A 695 24.55 -31.16 -25.28
CA ASP A 695 24.49 -32.36 -24.46
C ASP A 695 23.02 -32.67 -24.13
N VAL A 696 22.55 -33.85 -24.52
CA VAL A 696 21.16 -34.27 -24.31
C VAL A 696 21.15 -35.51 -23.42
N SER A 697 20.53 -35.38 -22.25
CA SER A 697 20.36 -36.47 -21.29
C SER A 697 18.88 -36.76 -21.05
N GLY A 698 18.49 -38.03 -21.08
CA GLY A 698 17.12 -38.45 -20.79
C GLY A 698 17.03 -39.66 -19.88
N TYR A 699 16.06 -39.67 -18.95
CA TYR A 699 15.67 -40.85 -18.18
C TYR A 699 14.26 -41.26 -18.58
N GLY A 700 14.06 -42.54 -18.92
CA GLY A 700 12.77 -43.06 -19.40
C GLY A 700 12.20 -42.28 -20.60
N THR A 701 13.09 -41.69 -21.42
CA THR A 701 12.74 -40.71 -22.45
C THR A 701 13.23 -41.17 -23.82
N ASP A 702 12.36 -41.10 -24.82
CA ASP A 702 12.72 -41.34 -26.21
C ASP A 702 13.16 -40.05 -26.90
N ILE A 703 14.17 -40.15 -27.76
CA ILE A 703 14.61 -39.04 -28.62
C ILE A 703 14.46 -39.38 -30.09
N VAL A 704 13.92 -38.42 -30.85
CA VAL A 704 13.86 -38.43 -32.31
C VAL A 704 14.66 -37.26 -32.83
N ILE A 705 15.74 -37.57 -33.54
CA ILE A 705 16.60 -36.61 -34.23
C ILE A 705 16.25 -36.68 -35.72
N SER A 706 15.77 -35.57 -36.28
CA SER A 706 15.42 -35.49 -37.71
C SER A 706 16.00 -34.23 -38.35
N THR A 707 15.97 -34.19 -39.67
CA THR A 707 16.15 -32.94 -40.41
C THR A 707 14.85 -32.13 -40.37
N PRO A 708 14.89 -30.80 -40.54
CA PRO A 708 13.71 -29.94 -40.57
C PRO A 708 12.84 -30.08 -41.84
N ARG A 709 13.23 -30.90 -42.82
CA ARG A 709 12.52 -31.09 -44.10
C ARG A 709 11.66 -32.35 -44.16
#